data_AF-A0A813QGQ7-F1
#
_entry.id   AF-A0A813QGQ7-F1
#
_cell.length_a   1.000
_cell.length_b   1.000
_cell.length_c   1.000
_cell.angle_alpha   90.00
_cell.angle_beta   90.00
_cell.angle_gamma   90.00
#
_symmetry.space_group_name_H-M   'P 1'
#
loop_
_entity.id
_entity.type
_entity.pdbx_description
1 polymer ?
#
loop_
_entity_poly.entity_id
_entity_poly.type
_entity_poly.pdbx_seq_one_letter_code
_entity_poly.pdbx_strand_id
1 'polypeptide(L)'
;MAQVPESYEYLFKFLIIGSASAGKSCILHQFLEQKFRNDSSHTIGAEFGSKVINVGNKNVKLQIWDTAGQERFRAVTRSYYRGASGALLVYDITSRESYNALTQWLSDARTLASPNIVIILCGNKKDLESDRQVTFLEASQFALENGLMFLETSALTSENVTESFINCAKSILTKIESGSIDPLRMYSGIQCGSTLARRTPNSAAAQNQQTINTSAPEWYDPQASITRTFQVLFYPHDNGIEMYDTKIRRPFLKRTKIDTMKLSDFFIGNTINVFSRSLKVVDFGDAFTARCVGKNQERTLAIIKPDAVRYLGDVISAVYENGFTIARMRMVQMSQNEVMYFYSEHKDKDFFNRLVEFMTSGPVVAIELVGSDAIAKWRNIIGPTDSQKAKEQSSHSLRARFGTDGTKNALHGSSSSTDASREISFFFDSKYGNNTACYNDSTCCVIKPHAVADGRAGQIINQILLSGFQISAIGTFSLDKVNAEEFLEVYKGVVHEYPKLVEELMSGACIVLEIRAQNAPIVFRDFCGPHDPEIARHIRPRTLRALYGKDKVKNAVHCTDLPEDATLELSIVSKVTVPPYGHRQGFVPRKPENFGDGGAFPEIHMAQHPLNMGLNKQQTSNALQLQMDASGKPKFDAIVKQNVKGSKIVYSKFTDLLPIEVREDDPSLQKPSEDDLKEKTEKTRQALEKMIATKVSAALPVQHAERQAPVQYIRYTPSQQGAGFNAGAKQRIIQMVEVQKDPMEPPRFKINKKIPRGPPSPPAPIMHSPTRKVTVKEQQDWKIPPCISNWKNAKGFTIPLDKRLAADGRGLQSTAINENFAKLAEALYTADLKAREAVDMRAKVETTLAKKQKEEKEARLRDLANHARTDRAGIRNADKKDEEGMERDQIRQERHKERQRQSALQRAGPDKRNRPKERDISEQIALGVPNAGASGAQFDARLFNMQSVRIILFKLHKREYYLPFLFKGIGRGFGDDDDYRVYDQPWGSSTTVASQIYKPSKSAKDTLGDTEALITATKRFEPDRGFKGSDRTTTREGPVQFQQTEEEDPFGLSGFLKEARHGVAPTTTTSSSSKRSTQDEREGHGGDKRRKR
;
A
#
# COMPACT_ATOMS: atom_id res chain seq x y z
N MET A 1 25.56 -12.03 39.90
CA MET A 1 25.00 -11.13 40.93
C MET A 1 23.81 -10.42 40.33
N ALA A 2 22.67 -10.34 41.03
CA ALA A 2 21.53 -9.55 40.56
C ALA A 2 21.73 -8.07 40.97
N GLN A 3 21.48 -7.13 40.06
CA GLN A 3 21.55 -5.70 40.39
C GLN A 3 20.37 -5.29 41.26
N VAL A 4 20.64 -4.53 42.32
CA VAL A 4 19.60 -3.89 43.15
C VAL A 4 18.96 -2.76 42.34
N PRO A 5 17.62 -2.65 42.27
CA PRO A 5 16.97 -1.56 41.55
C PRO A 5 17.16 -0.22 42.28
N GLU A 6 17.94 0.68 41.68
CA GLU A 6 18.19 2.02 42.20
C GLU A 6 16.89 2.84 42.35
N SER A 7 16.75 3.51 43.50
CA SER A 7 15.61 4.38 43.80
C SER A 7 15.77 5.78 43.21
N TYR A 8 14.72 6.27 42.56
CA TYR A 8 14.62 7.60 41.97
C TYR A 8 13.33 8.30 42.42
N GLU A 9 13.37 9.63 42.54
CA GLU A 9 12.24 10.47 42.94
C GLU A 9 11.45 11.02 41.75
N TYR A 10 12.12 11.26 40.62
CA TYR A 10 11.50 11.77 39.40
C TYR A 10 12.01 11.01 38.18
N LEU A 11 11.12 10.77 37.23
CA LEU A 11 11.40 10.26 35.88
C LEU A 11 11.16 11.40 34.89
N PHE A 12 12.14 11.75 34.06
CA PHE A 12 11.98 12.77 33.01
C PHE A 12 12.17 12.13 31.63
N LYS A 13 11.21 12.35 30.72
CA LYS A 13 11.36 11.98 29.31
C LYS A 13 12.14 13.06 28.53
N PHE A 14 13.25 12.65 27.94
CA PHE A 14 14.19 13.44 27.15
C PHE A 14 14.19 12.98 25.68
N LEU A 15 14.44 13.90 24.76
CA LEU A 15 14.50 13.65 23.32
C LEU A 15 15.80 14.25 22.74
N ILE A 16 16.51 13.54 21.87
CA ILE A 16 17.65 14.11 21.11
C ILE A 16 17.20 14.31 19.66
N ILE A 17 17.24 15.55 19.18
CA ILE A 17 16.76 15.98 17.85
C ILE A 17 17.82 16.77 17.11
N GLY A 18 17.71 16.83 15.78
CA GLY A 18 18.71 17.43 14.90
C GLY A 18 19.03 16.54 13.71
N SER A 19 19.76 17.10 12.75
CA SER A 19 20.00 16.50 11.43
C SER A 19 20.77 15.16 11.49
N ALA A 20 20.83 14.47 10.36
CA ALA A 20 21.76 13.36 10.15
C ALA A 20 23.22 13.81 10.36
N SER A 21 24.12 12.86 10.63
CA SER A 21 25.56 13.04 10.92
C SER A 21 25.97 14.04 12.02
N ALA A 22 25.02 14.69 12.72
CA ALA A 22 25.27 15.56 13.87
C ALA A 22 25.74 14.83 15.15
N GLY A 23 25.94 13.51 15.11
CA GLY A 23 26.50 12.72 16.22
C GLY A 23 25.57 12.51 17.42
N LYS A 24 24.24 12.59 17.23
CA LYS A 24 23.23 12.44 18.30
C LYS A 24 23.34 11.09 19.05
N SER A 25 23.43 9.99 18.30
CA SER A 25 23.62 8.64 18.86
C SER A 25 24.98 8.49 19.56
N CYS A 26 26.01 9.18 19.06
CA CYS A 26 27.33 9.23 19.72
C CYS A 26 27.25 9.97 21.07
N ILE A 27 26.50 11.07 21.17
CA ILE A 27 26.20 11.76 22.44
C ILE A 27 25.44 10.83 23.39
N LEU A 28 24.48 10.04 22.89
CA LEU A 28 23.75 9.06 23.71
C LEU A 28 24.68 7.97 24.27
N HIS A 29 25.46 7.28 23.42
CA HIS A 29 26.40 6.26 23.89
C HIS A 29 27.48 6.84 24.81
N GLN A 30 28.00 8.04 24.54
CA GLN A 30 28.99 8.67 25.42
C GLN A 30 28.40 9.02 26.79
N PHE A 31 27.14 9.47 26.85
CA PHE A 31 26.45 9.72 28.12
C PHE A 31 26.12 8.44 28.88
N LEU A 32 25.74 7.35 28.19
CA LEU A 32 25.37 6.08 28.82
C LEU A 32 26.60 5.24 29.21
N GLU A 33 27.39 4.84 28.21
CA GLU A 33 28.46 3.83 28.23
C GLU A 33 29.86 4.43 28.46
N GLN A 34 30.03 5.76 28.35
CA GLN A 34 31.34 6.45 28.29
C GLN A 34 32.26 5.95 27.17
N LYS A 35 31.67 5.48 26.05
CA LYS A 35 32.40 4.97 24.88
C LYS A 35 31.94 5.64 23.59
N PHE A 36 32.90 6.19 22.86
CA PHE A 36 32.71 6.65 21.50
C PHE A 36 32.73 5.46 20.54
N ARG A 37 31.95 5.53 19.45
CA ARG A 37 31.90 4.52 18.39
C ARG A 37 32.19 5.22 17.07
N ASN A 38 33.31 4.87 16.43
CA ASN A 38 33.74 5.47 15.16
C ASN A 38 32.74 5.14 14.03
N ASP A 39 32.41 3.86 13.89
CA ASP A 39 31.52 3.35 12.85
C ASP A 39 30.05 3.37 13.32
N SER A 40 29.38 4.50 13.11
CA SER A 40 27.94 4.65 13.35
C SER A 40 27.16 4.73 12.04
N SER A 41 26.33 3.72 11.78
CA SER A 41 25.36 3.78 10.69
C SER A 41 24.26 4.79 10.98
N HIS A 42 23.55 5.27 9.95
CA HIS A 42 22.47 6.24 10.15
C HIS A 42 21.29 5.63 10.92
N THR A 43 20.86 6.29 11.99
CA THR A 43 19.69 5.91 12.80
C THR A 43 18.41 5.92 11.94
N ILE A 44 17.89 4.73 11.61
CA ILE A 44 16.65 4.55 10.84
C ILE A 44 15.40 4.62 11.75
N GLY A 45 15.55 4.25 13.03
CA GLY A 45 14.49 4.29 14.05
C GLY A 45 14.71 5.35 15.12
N ALA A 46 14.23 5.07 16.33
CA ALA A 46 14.53 5.82 17.54
C ALA A 46 15.11 4.87 18.60
N GLU A 47 16.23 5.27 19.21
CA GLU A 47 16.96 4.46 20.20
C GLU A 47 16.66 4.94 21.62
N PHE A 48 16.62 4.01 22.59
CA PHE A 48 16.21 4.27 23.96
C PHE A 48 17.36 4.08 24.97
N GLY A 49 17.70 5.16 25.67
CA GLY A 49 18.62 5.17 26.80
C GLY A 49 17.93 5.43 28.14
N SER A 50 18.48 4.89 29.23
CA SER A 50 18.00 5.14 30.58
C SER A 50 19.17 5.25 31.56
N LYS A 51 19.30 6.38 32.28
CA LYS A 51 20.35 6.59 33.29
C LYS A 51 19.81 7.37 34.48
N VAL A 52 20.22 6.99 35.69
CA VAL A 52 19.93 7.74 36.92
C VAL A 52 21.07 8.74 37.15
N ILE A 53 20.72 9.97 37.52
CA ILE A 53 21.65 11.04 37.90
C ILE A 53 21.18 11.71 39.19
N ASN A 54 22.11 12.15 40.03
CA ASN A 54 21.80 12.96 41.21
C ASN A 54 21.83 14.44 40.82
N VAL A 55 20.73 15.15 41.03
CA VAL A 55 20.56 16.57 40.71
C VAL A 55 19.92 17.26 41.91
N GLY A 56 20.65 18.16 42.59
CA GLY A 56 20.12 18.92 43.72
C GLY A 56 19.67 18.06 44.90
N ASN A 57 20.48 17.07 45.29
CA ASN A 57 20.19 16.05 46.31
C ASN A 57 18.99 15.13 45.99
N LYS A 58 18.54 15.07 44.73
CA LYS A 58 17.44 14.21 44.28
C LYS A 58 17.91 13.26 43.18
N ASN A 59 17.59 11.98 43.31
CA ASN A 59 17.84 10.99 42.27
C ASN A 59 16.80 11.12 41.16
N VAL A 60 17.23 11.54 39.98
CA VAL A 60 16.38 11.72 38.78
C VAL A 60 16.76 10.67 37.74
N LYS A 61 15.77 9.93 37.25
CA LYS A 61 15.95 8.95 36.17
C LYS A 61 15.59 9.58 34.83
N LEU A 62 16.58 9.73 33.94
CA LEU A 62 16.36 10.19 32.58
C LEU A 62 15.98 9.02 31.68
N GLN A 63 14.92 9.19 30.88
CA GLN A 63 14.55 8.32 29.76
C GLN A 63 14.82 9.09 28.46
N ILE A 64 15.90 8.76 27.77
CA ILE A 64 16.42 9.52 26.63
C ILE A 64 16.07 8.77 25.35
N TRP A 65 15.46 9.47 24.41
CA TRP A 65 15.09 8.95 23.09
C TRP A 65 15.93 9.65 22.02
N ASP A 66 16.90 8.97 21.41
CA ASP A 66 17.56 9.48 20.19
C ASP A 66 16.68 9.22 18.97
N THR A 67 16.80 10.05 17.93
CA THR A 67 15.87 10.06 16.79
C THR A 67 16.56 10.12 15.43
N ALA A 68 15.97 9.42 14.45
CA ALA A 68 16.34 9.50 13.04
C ALA A 68 16.43 10.96 12.55
N GLY A 69 17.65 11.35 12.15
CA GLY A 69 17.97 12.72 11.72
C GLY A 69 17.69 13.02 10.24
N GLN A 70 17.24 12.03 9.47
CA GLN A 70 16.86 12.23 8.06
C GLN A 70 15.41 12.69 7.93
N GLU A 71 15.20 13.65 7.06
CA GLU A 71 13.92 14.20 6.62
C GLU A 71 12.89 13.12 6.22
N ARG A 72 13.34 12.03 5.59
CA ARG A 72 12.50 10.91 5.15
C ARG A 72 11.83 10.13 6.28
N PHE A 73 12.38 10.12 7.50
CA PHE A 73 11.80 9.42 8.65
C PHE A 73 11.00 10.33 9.59
N ARG A 74 10.91 11.64 9.30
CA ARG A 74 10.30 12.66 10.19
C ARG A 74 8.88 12.32 10.65
N ALA A 75 8.10 11.62 9.83
CA ALA A 75 6.75 11.16 10.19
C ALA A 75 6.74 10.16 11.36
N VAL A 76 7.74 9.28 11.43
CA VAL A 76 7.95 8.33 12.55
C VAL A 76 8.39 9.10 13.79
N THR A 77 9.29 10.07 13.64
CA THR A 77 9.80 10.90 14.75
C THR A 77 8.70 11.65 15.51
N ARG A 78 7.59 12.03 14.85
CA ARG A 78 6.49 12.80 15.46
C ARG A 78 5.86 12.14 16.69
N SER A 79 5.82 10.81 16.78
CA SER A 79 5.23 10.11 17.94
C SER A 79 6.04 10.32 19.23
N TYR A 80 7.37 10.45 19.11
CA TYR A 80 8.28 10.52 20.25
C TYR A 80 8.27 11.86 20.97
N TYR A 81 7.94 12.96 20.29
CA TYR A 81 7.80 14.30 20.92
C TYR A 81 6.71 14.33 22.00
N ARG A 82 5.64 13.53 21.86
CA ARG A 82 4.49 13.60 22.79
C ARG A 82 4.95 13.27 24.22
N GLY A 83 4.70 14.21 25.13
CA GLY A 83 5.08 14.09 26.54
C GLY A 83 6.60 14.09 26.78
N ALA A 84 7.42 14.69 25.92
CA ALA A 84 8.80 15.04 26.28
C ALA A 84 8.82 16.27 27.20
N SER A 85 9.65 16.24 28.23
CA SER A 85 9.86 17.34 29.20
C SER A 85 11.18 18.08 28.97
N GLY A 86 12.18 17.40 28.41
CA GLY A 86 13.45 17.96 27.96
C GLY A 86 13.77 17.57 26.52
N ALA A 87 14.49 18.42 25.79
CA ALA A 87 15.10 18.06 24.50
C ALA A 87 16.50 18.65 24.33
N LEU A 88 17.40 17.83 23.77
CA LEU A 88 18.70 18.25 23.25
C LEU A 88 18.56 18.48 21.75
N LEU A 89 18.80 19.70 21.30
CA LEU A 89 18.79 20.11 19.90
C LEU A 89 20.24 20.19 19.42
N VAL A 90 20.66 19.22 18.61
CA VAL A 90 22.06 19.01 18.24
C VAL A 90 22.34 19.44 16.80
N TYR A 91 23.40 20.22 16.61
CA TYR A 91 24.02 20.47 15.30
C TYR A 91 25.51 20.11 15.34
N ASP A 92 26.18 20.20 14.20
CA ASP A 92 27.60 19.89 14.00
C ASP A 92 28.34 21.20 13.68
N ILE A 93 29.35 21.56 14.46
CA ILE A 93 30.09 22.81 14.24
C ILE A 93 30.84 22.84 12.90
N THR A 94 31.12 21.68 12.30
CA THR A 94 31.79 21.54 11.01
C THR A 94 30.81 21.51 9.82
N SER A 95 29.49 21.57 10.06
CA SER A 95 28.45 21.52 9.01
C SER A 95 27.45 22.66 9.11
N ARG A 96 27.61 23.66 8.24
CA ARG A 96 26.68 24.80 8.13
C ARG A 96 25.24 24.40 7.81
N GLU A 97 25.05 23.30 7.06
CA GLU A 97 23.73 22.77 6.72
C GLU A 97 22.99 22.24 7.97
N SER A 98 23.72 21.62 8.90
CA SER A 98 23.15 21.14 10.16
C SER A 98 22.62 22.29 11.04
N TYR A 99 23.33 23.43 11.03
CA TYR A 99 22.94 24.65 11.74
C TYR A 99 21.72 25.32 11.10
N ASN A 100 21.70 25.46 9.76
CA ASN A 100 20.55 26.04 9.05
C ASN A 100 19.24 25.26 9.29
N ALA A 101 19.32 23.95 9.59
CA ALA A 101 18.16 23.11 9.90
C ALA A 101 17.60 23.32 11.33
N LEU A 102 18.32 23.98 12.25
CA LEU A 102 17.94 24.14 13.66
C LEU A 102 16.55 24.77 13.83
N THR A 103 16.26 25.84 13.11
CA THR A 103 14.95 26.54 13.14
C THR A 103 13.80 25.59 12.83
N GLN A 104 13.99 24.67 11.88
CA GLN A 104 12.98 23.69 11.48
C GLN A 104 12.82 22.55 12.49
N TRP A 105 13.87 22.17 13.23
CA TRP A 105 13.78 21.19 14.33
C TRP A 105 13.16 21.81 15.59
N LEU A 106 13.52 23.06 15.92
CA LEU A 106 12.95 23.82 17.03
C LEU A 106 11.44 24.05 16.89
N SER A 107 10.99 24.33 15.66
CA SER A 107 9.56 24.51 15.35
C SER A 107 8.75 23.23 15.58
N ASP A 108 9.21 22.06 15.10
CA ASP A 108 8.56 20.77 15.39
C ASP A 108 8.57 20.48 16.90
N ALA A 109 9.68 20.75 17.60
CA ALA A 109 9.78 20.54 19.06
C ALA A 109 8.74 21.36 19.84
N ARG A 110 8.60 22.66 19.54
CA ARG A 110 7.61 23.55 20.17
C ARG A 110 6.16 23.19 19.80
N THR A 111 5.94 22.65 18.61
CA THR A 111 4.59 22.33 18.10
C THR A 111 4.08 20.96 18.60
N LEU A 112 4.97 20.00 18.84
CA LEU A 112 4.62 18.59 19.08
C LEU A 112 4.88 18.07 20.50
N ALA A 113 5.68 18.78 21.30
CA ALA A 113 6.02 18.39 22.67
C ALA A 113 5.12 19.06 23.73
N SER A 114 5.52 19.00 25.00
CA SER A 114 4.83 19.73 26.08
C SER A 114 5.09 21.25 25.96
N PRO A 115 4.10 22.12 26.26
CA PRO A 115 4.26 23.57 26.09
C PRO A 115 5.34 24.21 26.99
N ASN A 116 5.71 23.53 28.08
CA ASN A 116 6.72 24.01 29.05
C ASN A 116 8.10 23.34 28.86
N ILE A 117 8.30 22.58 27.77
CA ILE A 117 9.52 21.82 27.49
C ILE A 117 10.79 22.68 27.66
N VAL A 118 11.81 22.09 28.30
CA VAL A 118 13.15 22.67 28.38
C VAL A 118 13.96 22.20 27.19
N ILE A 119 14.55 23.14 26.44
CA ILE A 119 15.36 22.83 25.25
C ILE A 119 16.76 23.40 25.46
N ILE A 120 17.78 22.58 25.19
CA ILE A 120 19.18 22.98 25.15
C ILE A 120 19.75 22.77 23.74
N LEU A 121 20.46 23.76 23.23
CA LEU A 121 21.21 23.73 21.99
C LEU A 121 22.60 23.15 22.25
N CYS A 122 23.01 22.15 21.46
CA CYS A 122 24.30 21.48 21.58
C CYS A 122 25.05 21.57 20.25
N GLY A 123 26.16 22.33 20.22
CA GLY A 123 27.10 22.34 19.10
C GLY A 123 28.10 21.20 19.23
N ASN A 124 27.90 20.10 18.49
CA ASN A 124 28.72 18.90 18.60
C ASN A 124 29.96 18.93 17.70
N LYS A 125 30.93 18.05 18.00
CA LYS A 125 32.26 17.92 17.38
C LYS A 125 33.22 19.08 17.67
N LYS A 126 33.19 19.62 18.90
CA LYS A 126 34.14 20.66 19.37
C LYS A 126 35.63 20.25 19.22
N ASP A 127 35.90 18.95 19.17
CA ASP A 127 37.21 18.36 18.83
C ASP A 127 37.73 18.70 17.41
N LEU A 128 36.85 19.08 16.47
CA LEU A 128 37.18 19.46 15.10
C LEU A 128 37.19 20.98 14.89
N GLU A 129 37.80 21.71 15.82
CA GLU A 129 37.91 23.18 15.81
C GLU A 129 38.56 23.73 14.51
N SER A 130 39.44 22.96 13.87
CA SER A 130 40.07 23.27 12.58
C SER A 130 39.09 23.41 11.40
N ASP A 131 37.99 22.68 11.45
CA ASP A 131 37.02 22.54 10.35
C ASP A 131 35.69 23.26 10.67
N ARG A 132 35.70 24.13 11.69
CA ARG A 132 34.54 24.89 12.17
C ARG A 132 33.95 25.80 11.07
N GLN A 133 32.68 25.59 10.76
CA GLN A 133 31.86 26.41 9.85
C GLN A 133 30.83 27.31 10.57
N VAL A 134 30.68 27.13 11.89
CA VAL A 134 29.72 27.88 12.72
C VAL A 134 30.43 28.40 13.95
N THR A 135 30.39 29.71 14.17
CA THR A 135 31.09 30.33 15.31
C THR A 135 30.29 30.15 16.61
N PHE A 136 30.98 30.05 17.74
CA PHE A 136 30.35 30.00 19.07
C PHE A 136 29.41 31.20 19.30
N LEU A 137 29.83 32.40 18.88
CA LEU A 137 29.07 33.64 19.07
C LEU A 137 27.75 33.61 18.30
N GLU A 138 27.77 33.15 17.04
CA GLU A 138 26.59 33.02 16.19
C GLU A 138 25.57 32.01 16.74
N ALA A 139 26.04 30.84 17.19
CA ALA A 139 25.16 29.83 17.79
C ALA A 139 24.62 30.26 19.17
N SER A 140 25.43 30.98 19.96
CA SER A 140 25.01 31.60 21.22
C SER A 140 23.95 32.67 21.00
N GLN A 141 24.08 33.51 19.97
CA GLN A 141 23.07 34.49 19.59
C GLN A 141 21.75 33.81 19.19
N PHE A 142 21.78 32.79 18.32
CA PHE A 142 20.58 32.03 17.95
C PHE A 142 19.88 31.39 19.16
N ALA A 143 20.65 30.88 20.13
CA ALA A 143 20.11 30.37 21.38
C ALA A 143 19.46 31.46 22.23
N LEU A 144 20.11 32.63 22.37
CA LEU A 144 19.60 33.77 23.14
C LEU A 144 18.29 34.32 22.54
N GLU A 145 18.25 34.55 21.23
CA GLU A 145 17.06 35.00 20.49
C GLU A 145 15.87 34.04 20.63
N ASN A 146 16.16 32.74 20.78
CA ASN A 146 15.14 31.71 20.95
C ASN A 146 14.87 31.33 22.42
N GLY A 147 15.55 31.92 23.41
CA GLY A 147 15.40 31.55 24.82
C GLY A 147 15.80 30.10 25.13
N LEU A 148 16.88 29.62 24.50
CA LEU A 148 17.46 28.29 24.69
C LEU A 148 18.71 28.37 25.58
N MET A 149 19.02 27.30 26.31
CA MET A 149 20.37 27.12 26.85
C MET A 149 21.32 26.70 25.73
N PHE A 150 22.61 27.03 25.80
CA PHE A 150 23.61 26.66 24.80
C PHE A 150 24.88 26.09 25.44
N LEU A 151 25.40 25.00 24.87
CA LEU A 151 26.72 24.44 25.15
C LEU A 151 27.33 23.89 23.84
N GLU A 152 28.65 23.92 23.72
CA GLU A 152 29.37 23.11 22.72
C GLU A 152 29.89 21.84 23.37
N THR A 153 29.74 20.70 22.69
CA THR A 153 30.02 19.37 23.20
C THR A 153 30.95 18.60 22.28
N SER A 154 31.68 17.63 22.82
CA SER A 154 32.35 16.61 22.01
C SER A 154 31.91 15.21 22.46
N ALA A 155 31.33 14.45 21.54
CA ALA A 155 31.08 13.03 21.76
C ALA A 155 32.38 12.21 21.85
N LEU A 156 33.49 12.70 21.27
CA LEU A 156 34.80 12.01 21.26
C LEU A 156 35.57 12.23 22.57
N THR A 157 35.73 13.48 23.01
CA THR A 157 36.46 13.81 24.26
C THR A 157 35.57 13.78 25.51
N SER A 158 34.26 13.56 25.34
CA SER A 158 33.19 13.65 26.35
C SER A 158 32.91 15.04 26.92
N GLU A 159 33.60 16.08 26.43
CA GLU A 159 33.46 17.45 26.94
C GLU A 159 32.00 17.94 26.85
N ASN A 160 31.49 18.49 27.96
CA ASN A 160 30.16 19.06 28.15
C ASN A 160 28.95 18.14 27.86
N VAL A 161 29.16 16.90 27.40
CA VAL A 161 28.10 15.92 27.13
C VAL A 161 27.27 15.68 28.39
N THR A 162 27.91 15.30 29.50
CA THR A 162 27.23 15.05 30.78
C THR A 162 26.56 16.30 31.33
N GLU A 163 27.17 17.48 31.13
CA GLU A 163 26.64 18.76 31.62
C GLU A 163 25.36 19.18 30.89
N SER A 164 25.25 18.90 29.58
CA SER A 164 24.05 19.23 28.80
C SER A 164 22.78 18.56 29.36
N PHE A 165 22.86 17.26 29.69
CA PHE A 165 21.78 16.52 30.32
C PHE A 165 21.50 17.01 31.75
N ILE A 166 22.56 17.23 32.55
CA ILE A 166 22.42 17.70 33.94
C ILE A 166 21.79 19.09 34.00
N ASN A 167 22.22 20.04 33.18
CA ASN A 167 21.72 21.42 33.22
C ASN A 167 20.29 21.52 32.68
N CYS A 168 19.94 20.71 31.67
CA CYS A 168 18.54 20.54 31.25
C CYS A 168 17.68 19.94 32.39
N ALA A 169 18.17 18.91 33.09
CA ALA A 169 17.46 18.30 34.22
C ALA A 169 17.30 19.25 35.43
N LYS A 170 18.33 20.05 35.75
CA LYS A 170 18.26 21.13 36.75
C LYS A 170 17.15 22.12 36.41
N SER A 171 17.11 22.62 35.17
CA SER A 171 16.10 23.58 34.72
C SER A 171 14.67 23.03 34.82
N ILE A 172 14.44 21.76 34.47
CA ILE A 172 13.15 21.07 34.68
C ILE A 172 12.81 21.00 36.17
N LEU A 173 13.77 20.63 37.03
CA LEU A 173 13.56 20.54 38.47
C LEU A 173 13.20 21.90 39.10
N THR A 174 13.92 22.97 38.75
CA THR A 174 13.60 24.34 39.21
C THR A 174 12.25 24.83 38.70
N LYS A 175 11.84 24.46 37.48
CA LYS A 175 10.48 24.73 36.98
C LYS A 175 9.38 23.97 37.75
N ILE A 176 9.66 22.78 38.28
CA ILE A 176 8.74 22.04 39.17
C ILE A 176 8.68 22.72 40.55
N GLU A 177 9.84 23.06 41.12
CA GLU A 177 9.93 23.67 42.47
C GLU A 177 9.32 25.07 42.55
N SER A 178 9.34 25.82 41.44
CA SER A 178 8.64 27.10 41.29
C SER A 178 7.14 26.96 40.94
N GLY A 179 6.59 25.74 40.87
CA GLY A 179 5.19 25.48 40.55
C GLY A 179 4.79 25.72 39.08
N SER A 180 5.72 26.13 38.21
CA SER A 180 5.44 26.38 36.78
C SER A 180 5.19 25.11 35.96
N ILE A 181 5.59 23.94 36.48
CA ILE A 181 5.25 22.63 35.93
C ILE A 181 4.71 21.74 37.06
N ASP A 182 3.41 21.46 37.02
CA ASP A 182 2.77 20.46 37.89
C ASP A 182 3.13 19.03 37.44
N PRO A 183 3.80 18.21 38.28
CA PRO A 183 4.10 16.81 37.96
C PRO A 183 2.86 15.91 37.79
N LEU A 184 1.72 16.28 38.36
CA LEU A 184 0.48 15.48 38.33
C LEU A 184 -0.37 15.73 37.07
N ARG A 185 -0.09 16.80 36.32
CA ARG A 185 -0.83 17.16 35.11
C ARG A 185 -0.56 16.16 33.97
N MET A 186 -1.64 15.59 33.40
CA MET A 186 -1.51 14.68 32.26
C MET A 186 -0.75 15.34 31.09
N TYR A 187 0.10 14.54 30.45
CA TYR A 187 1.02 14.92 29.37
C TYR A 187 2.20 15.85 29.74
N SER A 188 2.50 16.06 31.04
CA SER A 188 3.71 16.76 31.52
C SER A 188 5.04 16.10 31.11
N GLY A 189 5.03 14.77 30.91
CA GLY A 189 6.22 13.96 30.61
C GLY A 189 7.07 13.57 31.84
N ILE A 190 6.65 14.02 33.02
CA ILE A 190 7.27 13.74 34.32
C ILE A 190 6.48 12.61 35.00
N GLN A 191 7.16 11.72 35.72
CA GLN A 191 6.52 10.78 36.65
C GLN A 191 7.22 10.81 38.00
N CYS A 192 6.46 10.86 39.09
CA CYS A 192 7.03 10.78 40.44
C CYS A 192 7.32 9.32 40.84
N GLY A 193 8.49 9.09 41.40
CA GLY A 193 8.92 7.80 41.94
C GLY A 193 8.23 7.42 43.25
N SER A 194 8.35 6.15 43.62
CA SER A 194 7.61 5.53 44.72
C SER A 194 7.92 6.07 46.13
N THR A 195 9.03 6.80 46.30
CA THR A 195 9.41 7.45 47.56
C THR A 195 8.52 8.65 47.91
N LEU A 196 8.14 9.47 46.93
CA LEU A 196 7.31 10.66 47.17
C LEU A 196 5.87 10.32 47.55
N ALA A 197 5.38 9.14 47.13
CA ALA A 197 4.09 8.59 47.56
C ALA A 197 4.05 8.19 49.06
N ARG A 198 5.17 8.30 49.80
CA ARG A 198 5.29 7.89 51.21
C ARG A 198 5.23 9.05 52.22
N ARG A 199 4.96 10.28 51.79
CA ARG A 199 4.61 11.39 52.70
C ARG A 199 3.11 11.39 53.00
N THR A 200 2.70 10.56 53.95
CA THR A 200 1.42 10.73 54.65
C THR A 200 1.43 12.06 55.42
N PRO A 201 0.42 12.92 55.29
CA PRO A 201 0.18 13.98 56.26
C PRO A 201 -0.20 13.33 57.60
N ASN A 202 0.63 13.48 58.63
CA ASN A 202 0.23 13.16 60.00
C ASN A 202 -0.68 14.28 60.54
N SER A 203 -1.90 14.37 60.01
CA SER A 203 -3.06 14.87 60.74
C SER A 203 -3.73 13.64 61.38
N ALA A 204 -3.41 13.27 62.62
CA ALA A 204 -3.81 13.98 63.84
C ALA A 204 -5.33 14.02 64.01
N ALA A 205 -5.79 13.68 65.21
CA ALA A 205 -7.18 13.38 65.51
C ALA A 205 -8.17 14.49 65.10
N ALA A 206 -9.04 14.17 64.13
CA ALA A 206 -10.27 14.89 63.87
C ALA A 206 -11.42 13.87 63.80
N GLN A 207 -12.20 13.77 64.87
CA GLN A 207 -13.45 13.01 64.85
C GLN A 207 -14.46 13.78 64.00
N ASN A 208 -14.81 13.26 62.81
CA ASN A 208 -16.06 13.64 62.15
C ASN A 208 -16.56 12.55 61.19
N GLN A 209 -17.49 11.74 61.72
CA GLN A 209 -18.78 11.36 61.14
C GLN A 209 -18.86 10.91 59.66
N GLN A 210 -19.52 9.77 59.45
CA GLN A 210 -20.06 9.29 58.16
C GLN A 210 -19.03 8.87 57.09
N THR A 211 -18.26 7.82 57.36
CA THR A 211 -17.66 6.97 56.32
C THR A 211 -18.23 5.55 56.42
N ILE A 212 -18.43 4.91 55.26
CA ILE A 212 -18.86 3.51 55.16
C ILE A 212 -17.66 2.67 54.73
N ASN A 213 -17.49 1.52 55.37
CA ASN A 213 -16.36 0.64 55.15
C ASN A 213 -16.85 -0.82 55.09
N THR A 214 -16.72 -1.47 53.94
CA THR A 214 -17.13 -2.88 53.74
C THR A 214 -15.92 -3.81 53.80
N SER A 215 -16.01 -4.87 54.60
CA SER A 215 -15.01 -5.94 54.68
C SER A 215 -15.16 -6.86 53.47
N ALA A 216 -14.03 -7.05 52.78
CA ALA A 216 -13.86 -8.11 51.79
C ALA A 216 -14.96 -8.29 50.71
N PRO A 217 -15.60 -7.24 50.12
CA PRO A 217 -16.33 -7.44 48.88
C PRO A 217 -15.52 -8.21 47.84
N GLU A 218 -16.15 -9.23 47.29
CA GLU A 218 -15.53 -10.17 46.35
C GLU A 218 -15.75 -9.72 44.91
N TRP A 219 -14.69 -9.79 44.11
CA TRP A 219 -14.72 -9.66 42.66
C TRP A 219 -14.01 -10.85 42.03
N TYR A 220 -14.72 -11.61 41.20
CA TYR A 220 -14.12 -12.65 40.37
C TYR A 220 -13.36 -12.02 39.20
N ASP A 221 -12.06 -12.27 39.09
CA ASP A 221 -11.18 -11.80 38.02
C ASP A 221 -11.29 -12.74 36.80
N PRO A 222 -12.00 -12.40 35.71
CA PRO A 222 -12.24 -13.35 34.61
C PRO A 222 -10.98 -13.62 33.78
N GLN A 223 -9.96 -12.74 33.85
CA GLN A 223 -8.70 -12.91 33.15
C GLN A 223 -7.69 -13.74 33.95
N ALA A 224 -7.75 -13.68 35.28
CA ALA A 224 -6.90 -14.48 36.16
C ALA A 224 -7.58 -15.76 36.71
N SER A 225 -8.90 -15.92 36.52
CA SER A 225 -9.74 -16.97 37.12
C SER A 225 -9.65 -17.04 38.66
N ILE A 226 -9.51 -15.89 39.32
CA ILE A 226 -9.26 -15.79 40.77
C ILE A 226 -10.22 -14.77 41.40
N THR A 227 -10.92 -15.16 42.46
CA THR A 227 -11.64 -14.21 43.31
C THR A 227 -10.66 -13.36 44.11
N ARG A 228 -10.78 -12.03 43.99
CA ARG A 228 -10.05 -11.04 44.80
C ARG A 228 -11.01 -10.44 45.83
N THR A 229 -10.55 -10.31 47.06
CA THR A 229 -11.20 -9.50 48.09
C THR A 229 -10.60 -8.10 48.11
N PHE A 230 -11.46 -7.09 48.17
CA PHE A 230 -11.08 -5.69 48.38
C PHE A 230 -11.63 -5.20 49.71
N GLN A 231 -11.03 -4.17 50.30
CA GLN A 231 -11.69 -3.30 51.27
C GLN A 231 -12.19 -2.07 50.52
N VAL A 232 -13.46 -1.69 50.68
CA VAL A 232 -14.05 -0.54 49.98
C VAL A 232 -14.55 0.48 50.99
N LEU A 233 -14.17 1.73 50.77
CA LEU A 233 -14.50 2.91 51.57
C LEU A 233 -15.38 3.83 50.72
N PHE A 234 -16.61 4.05 51.18
CA PHE A 234 -17.58 4.97 50.58
C PHE A 234 -17.76 6.21 51.46
N TYR A 235 -17.79 7.37 50.82
CA TYR A 235 -17.91 8.69 51.44
C TYR A 235 -19.23 9.34 50.99
N PRO A 236 -20.32 9.25 51.79
CA PRO A 236 -21.66 9.71 51.39
C PRO A 236 -21.79 11.22 51.15
N HIS A 237 -20.86 12.03 51.66
CA HIS A 237 -20.88 13.49 51.50
C HIS A 237 -20.52 13.94 50.07
N ASP A 238 -19.61 13.25 49.38
CA ASP A 238 -19.13 13.58 48.04
C ASP A 238 -19.35 12.46 47.01
N ASN A 239 -20.02 11.37 47.40
CA ASN A 239 -20.10 10.10 46.66
C ASN A 239 -18.71 9.58 46.23
N GLY A 240 -17.70 9.77 47.07
CA GLY A 240 -16.35 9.26 46.84
C GLY A 240 -16.26 7.76 47.15
N ILE A 241 -15.54 7.01 46.31
CA ILE A 241 -15.21 5.59 46.52
C ILE A 241 -13.69 5.39 46.45
N GLU A 242 -13.14 4.71 47.45
CA GLU A 242 -11.74 4.27 47.51
C GLU A 242 -11.70 2.75 47.75
N MET A 243 -10.78 2.05 47.10
CA MET A 243 -10.63 0.59 47.21
C MET A 243 -9.19 0.22 47.57
N TYR A 244 -9.01 -0.72 48.48
CA TYR A 244 -7.71 -1.31 48.83
C TYR A 244 -7.71 -2.81 48.53
N ASP A 245 -6.62 -3.31 47.93
CA ASP A 245 -6.39 -4.76 47.80
C ASP A 245 -6.00 -5.30 49.19
N THR A 246 -6.86 -6.14 49.77
CA THR A 246 -6.71 -6.66 51.14
C THR A 246 -5.50 -7.59 51.29
N LYS A 247 -5.06 -8.24 50.20
CA LYS A 247 -3.93 -9.19 50.18
C LYS A 247 -2.59 -8.49 49.99
N ILE A 248 -2.56 -7.41 49.21
CA ILE A 248 -1.34 -6.64 48.88
C ILE A 248 -1.19 -5.41 49.81
N ARG A 249 -2.24 -5.03 50.55
CA ARG A 249 -2.31 -3.84 51.43
C ARG A 249 -1.92 -2.55 50.72
N ARG A 250 -2.48 -2.32 49.53
CA ARG A 250 -2.27 -1.11 48.71
C ARG A 250 -3.59 -0.57 48.18
N PRO A 251 -3.73 0.76 47.99
CA PRO A 251 -4.87 1.32 47.28
C PRO A 251 -4.89 0.80 45.84
N PHE A 252 -5.99 0.16 45.47
CA PHE A 252 -6.29 -0.34 44.14
C PHE A 252 -6.98 0.72 43.29
N LEU A 253 -7.91 1.46 43.90
CA LEU A 253 -8.56 2.66 43.36
C LEU A 253 -8.46 3.74 44.43
N LYS A 254 -7.90 4.91 44.11
CA LYS A 254 -7.90 6.07 45.02
C LYS A 254 -9.29 6.72 45.07
N ARG A 255 -9.62 7.46 46.14
CA ARG A 255 -10.89 8.19 46.29
C ARG A 255 -11.31 8.91 44.99
N THR A 256 -12.33 8.35 44.33
CA THR A 256 -12.87 8.82 43.05
C THR A 256 -14.38 8.94 43.17
N LYS A 257 -14.97 10.02 42.66
CA LYS A 257 -16.41 10.29 42.75
C LYS A 257 -17.21 9.39 41.78
N ILE A 258 -18.27 8.75 42.27
CA ILE A 258 -19.18 7.89 41.47
C ILE A 258 -20.62 8.32 41.74
N ASP A 259 -21.17 9.15 40.84
CA ASP A 259 -22.51 9.75 40.98
C ASP A 259 -23.69 8.77 40.77
N THR A 260 -23.41 7.51 40.40
CA THR A 260 -24.45 6.48 40.20
C THR A 260 -24.77 5.67 41.45
N MET A 261 -23.93 5.70 42.50
CA MET A 261 -24.14 4.92 43.73
C MET A 261 -24.83 5.74 44.82
N LYS A 262 -25.73 5.09 45.56
CA LYS A 262 -26.46 5.64 46.69
C LYS A 262 -26.09 4.90 47.98
N LEU A 263 -26.32 5.56 49.11
CA LEU A 263 -26.25 4.97 50.46
C LEU A 263 -27.11 3.69 50.60
N SER A 264 -28.21 3.59 49.84
CA SER A 264 -29.08 2.42 49.79
C SER A 264 -28.42 1.15 49.25
N ASP A 265 -27.31 1.27 48.52
CA ASP A 265 -26.82 0.17 47.67
C ASP A 265 -25.78 -0.69 48.41
N PHE A 266 -25.28 -0.22 49.55
CA PHE A 266 -24.25 -0.87 50.37
C PHE A 266 -24.84 -1.82 51.41
N PHE A 267 -25.60 -2.84 50.99
CA PHE A 267 -26.14 -3.87 51.89
C PHE A 267 -25.56 -5.27 51.64
N ILE A 268 -25.51 -6.09 52.69
CA ILE A 268 -24.96 -7.45 52.66
C ILE A 268 -25.71 -8.29 51.62
N GLY A 269 -24.96 -8.89 50.70
CA GLY A 269 -25.45 -9.70 49.60
C GLY A 269 -25.66 -8.96 48.28
N ASN A 270 -25.69 -7.62 48.27
CA ASN A 270 -25.83 -6.84 47.04
C ASN A 270 -24.57 -6.86 46.17
N THR A 271 -24.71 -6.52 44.89
CA THR A 271 -23.58 -6.32 43.96
C THR A 271 -23.51 -4.86 43.53
N ILE A 272 -22.38 -4.21 43.81
CA ILE A 272 -22.11 -2.80 43.48
C ILE A 272 -21.08 -2.70 42.35
N ASN A 273 -21.33 -1.87 41.33
CA ASN A 273 -20.55 -1.87 40.09
C ASN A 273 -19.58 -0.67 40.03
N VAL A 274 -18.31 -0.88 40.40
CA VAL A 274 -17.26 0.17 40.42
C VAL A 274 -16.39 0.08 39.17
N PHE A 275 -16.46 1.09 38.29
CA PHE A 275 -15.62 1.21 37.08
C PHE A 275 -15.40 -0.12 36.32
N SER A 276 -16.49 -0.74 35.86
CA SER A 276 -16.54 -2.06 35.18
C SER A 276 -16.29 -3.29 36.06
N ARG A 277 -16.40 -3.21 37.40
CA ARG A 277 -16.20 -4.33 38.33
C ARG A 277 -17.41 -4.57 39.22
N SER A 278 -18.05 -5.73 39.03
CA SER A 278 -19.16 -6.23 39.83
C SER A 278 -18.66 -6.75 41.18
N LEU A 279 -18.76 -5.95 42.25
CA LEU A 279 -18.29 -6.28 43.59
C LEU A 279 -19.45 -6.73 44.47
N LYS A 280 -19.46 -7.99 44.93
CA LYS A 280 -20.48 -8.45 45.87
C LYS A 280 -20.11 -8.02 47.29
N VAL A 281 -20.98 -7.26 47.96
CA VAL A 281 -20.81 -6.85 49.35
C VAL A 281 -21.04 -8.06 50.26
N VAL A 282 -19.95 -8.56 50.89
CA VAL A 282 -20.00 -9.74 51.76
C VAL A 282 -20.30 -9.35 53.21
N ASP A 283 -19.60 -8.34 53.74
CA ASP A 283 -19.68 -7.95 55.15
C ASP A 283 -19.28 -6.46 55.38
N PHE A 284 -19.49 -5.94 56.59
CA PHE A 284 -19.11 -4.58 57.01
C PHE A 284 -17.83 -4.58 57.85
N GLY A 285 -16.85 -3.76 57.46
CA GLY A 285 -15.49 -3.81 58.00
C GLY A 285 -15.31 -3.14 59.36
N ASP A 286 -16.39 -2.63 59.95
CA ASP A 286 -16.39 -2.02 61.28
C ASP A 286 -17.81 -1.99 61.89
N ALA A 287 -17.86 -1.95 63.22
CA ALA A 287 -19.11 -1.98 63.98
C ALA A 287 -19.94 -0.69 63.91
N PHE A 288 -19.41 0.41 63.36
CA PHE A 288 -20.16 1.64 63.12
C PHE A 288 -20.93 1.54 61.79
N THR A 289 -20.28 1.11 60.70
CA THR A 289 -20.93 0.79 59.42
C THR A 289 -22.02 -0.27 59.62
N ALA A 290 -21.71 -1.36 60.34
CA ALA A 290 -22.69 -2.40 60.65
C ALA A 290 -23.91 -1.87 61.44
N ARG A 291 -23.72 -0.88 62.32
CA ARG A 291 -24.79 -0.25 63.12
C ARG A 291 -25.59 0.80 62.36
N CYS A 292 -24.97 1.52 61.43
CA CYS A 292 -25.62 2.60 60.66
C CYS A 292 -26.31 2.09 59.39
N VAL A 293 -25.79 1.03 58.77
CA VAL A 293 -26.27 0.48 57.50
C VAL A 293 -26.99 -0.85 57.72
N GLY A 294 -26.34 -1.79 58.42
CA GLY A 294 -26.88 -3.13 58.69
C GLY A 294 -28.13 -3.18 59.57
N LYS A 295 -28.53 -2.06 60.20
CA LYS A 295 -29.77 -1.94 60.98
C LYS A 295 -30.98 -1.45 60.17
N ASN A 296 -30.77 -1.00 58.93
CA ASN A 296 -31.77 -0.29 58.13
C ASN A 296 -32.24 -1.04 56.87
N GLN A 297 -31.77 -2.27 56.63
CA GLN A 297 -32.21 -3.07 55.48
C GLN A 297 -32.49 -4.52 55.86
N GLU A 298 -33.75 -4.90 55.73
CA GLU A 298 -34.26 -6.27 55.83
C GLU A 298 -34.64 -6.78 54.43
N ARG A 299 -34.64 -8.10 54.23
CA ARG A 299 -35.04 -8.78 52.99
C ARG A 299 -36.35 -9.54 53.24
N THR A 300 -37.30 -9.43 52.32
CA THR A 300 -38.57 -10.19 52.35
C THR A 300 -38.87 -10.78 50.98
N LEU A 301 -39.50 -11.97 50.92
CA LEU A 301 -40.04 -12.47 49.67
C LEU A 301 -41.44 -11.90 49.46
N ALA A 302 -41.65 -11.26 48.32
CA ALA A 302 -42.98 -11.01 47.77
C ALA A 302 -43.27 -12.05 46.68
N ILE A 303 -44.44 -12.69 46.75
CA ILE A 303 -44.93 -13.59 45.70
C ILE A 303 -46.22 -13.00 45.11
N ILE A 304 -46.25 -12.83 43.80
CA ILE A 304 -47.45 -12.51 43.03
C ILE A 304 -48.02 -13.82 42.49
N LYS A 305 -49.23 -14.15 42.94
CA LYS A 305 -49.94 -15.39 42.60
C LYS A 305 -50.61 -15.29 41.22
N PRO A 306 -51.04 -16.43 40.60
CA PRO A 306 -51.51 -16.46 39.22
C PRO A 306 -52.75 -15.60 38.91
N ASP A 307 -53.55 -15.25 39.93
CA ASP A 307 -54.68 -14.31 39.84
C ASP A 307 -54.20 -12.86 39.63
N ALA A 308 -53.09 -12.46 40.24
CA ALA A 308 -52.57 -11.09 40.23
C ALA A 308 -51.48 -10.79 39.19
N VAL A 309 -50.94 -11.79 38.47
CA VAL A 309 -49.93 -11.56 37.40
C VAL A 309 -50.42 -10.59 36.32
N ARG A 310 -51.74 -10.51 36.08
CA ARG A 310 -52.35 -9.52 35.16
C ARG A 310 -52.18 -8.07 35.60
N TYR A 311 -51.96 -7.82 36.89
CA TYR A 311 -51.77 -6.49 37.49
C TYR A 311 -50.32 -6.25 37.94
N LEU A 312 -49.38 -7.01 37.39
CA LEU A 312 -47.95 -6.96 37.74
C LEU A 312 -47.36 -5.54 37.70
N GLY A 313 -47.73 -4.74 36.70
CA GLY A 313 -47.25 -3.36 36.56
C GLY A 313 -47.70 -2.45 37.71
N ASP A 314 -48.94 -2.60 38.18
CA ASP A 314 -49.48 -1.85 39.32
C ASP A 314 -48.82 -2.29 40.64
N VAL A 315 -48.61 -3.60 40.83
CA VAL A 315 -47.93 -4.14 42.03
C VAL A 315 -46.48 -3.66 42.09
N ILE A 316 -45.74 -3.71 40.98
CA ILE A 316 -44.36 -3.20 40.91
C ILE A 316 -44.31 -1.68 41.11
N SER A 317 -45.28 -0.93 40.58
CA SER A 317 -45.36 0.53 40.82
C SER A 317 -45.58 0.83 42.31
N ALA A 318 -46.53 0.14 42.95
CA ALA A 318 -46.78 0.26 44.40
C ALA A 318 -45.56 -0.12 45.26
N VAL A 319 -44.75 -1.10 44.84
CA VAL A 319 -43.49 -1.48 45.49
C VAL A 319 -42.48 -0.31 45.47
N TYR A 320 -42.28 0.33 44.32
CA TYR A 320 -41.39 1.49 44.21
C TYR A 320 -41.95 2.74 44.92
N GLU A 321 -43.25 3.02 44.80
CA GLU A 321 -43.93 4.15 45.47
C GLU A 321 -43.81 4.07 47.01
N ASN A 322 -43.86 2.86 47.56
CA ASN A 322 -43.66 2.63 48.99
C ASN A 322 -42.16 2.57 49.40
N GLY A 323 -41.22 2.82 48.49
CA GLY A 323 -39.79 2.88 48.78
C GLY A 323 -39.21 1.52 49.17
N PHE A 324 -39.44 0.50 48.35
CA PHE A 324 -38.68 -0.75 48.35
C PHE A 324 -37.75 -0.81 47.14
N THR A 325 -36.62 -1.50 47.30
CA THR A 325 -35.74 -1.89 46.21
C THR A 325 -36.02 -3.34 45.81
N ILE A 326 -36.24 -3.60 44.52
CA ILE A 326 -36.29 -4.96 43.98
C ILE A 326 -34.85 -5.43 43.74
N ALA A 327 -34.38 -6.42 44.51
CA ALA A 327 -33.03 -6.97 44.34
C ALA A 327 -33.00 -8.09 43.28
N ARG A 328 -33.99 -8.98 43.28
CA ARG A 328 -34.16 -10.06 42.30
C ARG A 328 -35.64 -10.26 42.00
N MET A 329 -35.97 -10.62 40.76
CA MET A 329 -37.32 -11.02 40.33
C MET A 329 -37.21 -12.18 39.35
N ARG A 330 -38.13 -13.14 39.41
CA ARG A 330 -38.18 -14.32 38.54
C ARG A 330 -39.62 -14.80 38.36
N MET A 331 -40.05 -15.03 37.12
CA MET A 331 -41.31 -15.72 36.80
C MET A 331 -41.07 -17.23 36.69
N VAL A 332 -41.91 -18.03 37.34
CA VAL A 332 -41.73 -19.47 37.54
C VAL A 332 -43.07 -20.20 37.36
N GLN A 333 -43.06 -21.35 36.70
CA GLN A 333 -44.15 -22.32 36.78
C GLN A 333 -43.78 -23.37 37.82
N MET A 334 -44.52 -23.43 38.93
CA MET A 334 -44.28 -24.41 39.99
C MET A 334 -44.99 -25.73 39.69
N SER A 335 -44.32 -26.85 39.90
CA SER A 335 -44.92 -28.18 39.91
C SER A 335 -45.59 -28.49 41.25
N GLN A 336 -46.50 -29.48 41.27
CA GLN A 336 -47.26 -29.86 42.46
C GLN A 336 -46.36 -30.21 43.66
N ASN A 337 -45.26 -30.94 43.40
CA ASN A 337 -44.27 -31.33 44.42
C ASN A 337 -43.53 -30.11 45.01
N GLU A 338 -43.18 -29.13 44.17
CA GLU A 338 -42.51 -27.89 44.58
C GLU A 338 -43.41 -27.02 45.45
N VAL A 339 -44.70 -26.89 45.10
CA VAL A 339 -45.67 -26.16 45.93
C VAL A 339 -45.90 -26.88 47.27
N MET A 340 -46.01 -28.21 47.26
CA MET A 340 -46.16 -29.01 48.48
C MET A 340 -44.94 -28.90 49.41
N TYR A 341 -43.73 -28.81 48.86
CA TYR A 341 -42.51 -28.56 49.63
C TYR A 341 -42.49 -27.13 50.20
N PHE A 342 -42.77 -26.13 49.37
CA PHE A 342 -42.73 -24.71 49.75
C PHE A 342 -43.70 -24.36 50.89
N TYR A 343 -44.96 -24.82 50.78
CA TYR A 343 -46.01 -24.63 51.79
C TYR A 343 -46.17 -25.80 52.77
N SER A 344 -45.11 -26.60 52.99
CA SER A 344 -45.16 -27.80 53.86
C SER A 344 -45.66 -27.52 55.29
N GLU A 345 -45.42 -26.32 55.84
CA GLU A 345 -45.97 -25.81 57.11
C GLU A 345 -47.51 -25.68 57.15
N HIS A 346 -48.20 -25.93 56.04
CA HIS A 346 -49.65 -25.85 55.93
C HIS A 346 -50.29 -27.17 55.50
N LYS A 347 -49.50 -28.25 55.39
CA LYS A 347 -49.92 -29.57 54.89
C LYS A 347 -51.16 -30.12 55.60
N ASP A 348 -51.29 -29.88 56.90
CA ASP A 348 -52.35 -30.41 57.76
C ASP A 348 -53.59 -29.50 57.85
N LYS A 349 -53.78 -28.57 56.90
CA LYS A 349 -54.91 -27.61 56.86
C LYS A 349 -55.82 -27.90 55.67
N ASP A 350 -57.15 -27.86 55.87
CA ASP A 350 -58.14 -28.25 54.85
C ASP A 350 -58.03 -27.50 53.50
N PHE A 351 -57.56 -26.25 53.53
CA PHE A 351 -57.37 -25.43 52.32
C PHE A 351 -56.08 -25.76 51.55
N PHE A 352 -55.18 -26.59 52.08
CA PHE A 352 -53.86 -26.87 51.50
C PHE A 352 -53.95 -27.42 50.08
N ASN A 353 -54.80 -28.43 49.84
CA ASN A 353 -54.94 -29.04 48.52
C ASN A 353 -55.45 -28.02 47.47
N ARG A 354 -56.37 -27.12 47.86
CA ARG A 354 -56.86 -26.03 46.99
C ARG A 354 -55.79 -24.96 46.74
N LEU A 355 -54.93 -24.67 47.73
CA LEU A 355 -53.78 -23.78 47.57
C LEU A 355 -52.73 -24.39 46.63
N VAL A 356 -52.47 -25.70 46.74
CA VAL A 356 -51.56 -26.42 45.85
C VAL A 356 -52.07 -26.36 44.41
N GLU A 357 -53.31 -26.78 44.16
CA GLU A 357 -53.97 -26.72 42.85
C GLU A 357 -53.90 -25.30 42.25
N PHE A 358 -54.27 -24.29 43.03
CA PHE A 358 -54.24 -22.89 42.57
C PHE A 358 -52.83 -22.39 42.22
N MET A 359 -51.83 -22.66 43.05
CA MET A 359 -50.44 -22.24 42.77
C MET A 359 -49.80 -22.99 41.60
N THR A 360 -50.30 -24.19 41.25
CA THR A 360 -49.92 -24.89 40.02
C THR A 360 -50.69 -24.44 38.76
N SER A 361 -51.80 -23.70 38.91
CA SER A 361 -52.72 -23.38 37.79
C SER A 361 -52.22 -22.33 36.79
N GLY A 362 -51.09 -21.67 37.08
CA GLY A 362 -50.50 -20.66 36.21
C GLY A 362 -49.17 -20.12 36.75
N PRO A 363 -48.54 -19.16 36.06
CA PRO A 363 -47.23 -18.66 36.43
C PRO A 363 -47.28 -17.83 37.71
N VAL A 364 -46.19 -17.87 38.46
CA VAL A 364 -45.98 -17.17 39.73
C VAL A 364 -44.77 -16.24 39.57
N VAL A 365 -44.85 -15.00 40.06
CA VAL A 365 -43.69 -14.09 40.07
C VAL A 365 -43.16 -13.96 41.49
N ALA A 366 -41.96 -14.48 41.72
CA ALA A 366 -41.21 -14.30 42.95
C ALA A 366 -40.37 -13.01 42.85
N ILE A 367 -40.38 -12.19 43.89
CA ILE A 367 -39.67 -10.91 43.97
C ILE A 367 -38.99 -10.81 45.34
N GLU A 368 -37.67 -10.66 45.35
CA GLU A 368 -36.90 -10.32 46.53
C GLU A 368 -36.94 -8.79 46.74
N LEU A 369 -37.61 -8.37 47.81
CA LEU A 369 -37.73 -6.97 48.21
C LEU A 369 -36.75 -6.65 49.35
N VAL A 370 -36.13 -5.47 49.26
CA VAL A 370 -35.19 -4.95 50.26
C VAL A 370 -35.64 -3.56 50.70
N GLY A 371 -35.58 -3.30 52.00
CA GLY A 371 -35.93 -2.00 52.58
C GLY A 371 -35.86 -1.98 54.11
N SER A 372 -36.09 -0.81 54.72
CA SER A 372 -36.22 -0.70 56.17
C SER A 372 -37.50 -1.37 56.66
N ASP A 373 -37.38 -2.25 57.67
CA ASP A 373 -38.49 -3.01 58.27
C ASP A 373 -39.35 -3.73 57.19
N ALA A 374 -38.67 -4.34 56.22
CA ALA A 374 -39.26 -4.79 54.96
C ALA A 374 -40.41 -5.79 55.17
N ILE A 375 -40.31 -6.70 56.13
CA ILE A 375 -41.32 -7.73 56.38
C ILE A 375 -42.59 -7.10 56.97
N ALA A 376 -42.49 -6.29 58.02
CA ALA A 376 -43.66 -5.65 58.62
C ALA A 376 -44.29 -4.64 57.64
N LYS A 377 -43.46 -3.82 56.99
CA LYS A 377 -43.89 -2.84 55.99
C LYS A 377 -44.60 -3.50 54.80
N TRP A 378 -44.07 -4.59 54.24
CA TRP A 378 -44.71 -5.32 53.14
C TRP A 378 -46.03 -5.96 53.57
N ARG A 379 -46.06 -6.60 54.75
CA ARG A 379 -47.29 -7.18 55.34
C ARG A 379 -48.39 -6.14 55.54
N ASN A 380 -48.05 -4.93 55.97
CA ASN A 380 -49.00 -3.83 56.14
C ASN A 380 -49.56 -3.34 54.78
N ILE A 381 -48.74 -3.28 53.73
CA ILE A 381 -49.14 -2.84 52.39
C ILE A 381 -50.02 -3.87 51.67
N ILE A 382 -49.69 -5.17 51.80
CA ILE A 382 -50.54 -6.23 51.22
C ILE A 382 -51.83 -6.41 52.03
N GLY A 383 -51.81 -6.19 53.35
CA GLY A 383 -52.98 -6.29 54.23
C GLY A 383 -53.30 -7.72 54.69
N PRO A 384 -54.44 -7.93 55.38
CA PRO A 384 -54.87 -9.23 55.91
C PRO A 384 -54.84 -10.36 54.86
N THR A 385 -54.55 -11.59 55.29
CA THR A 385 -54.49 -12.77 54.41
C THR A 385 -55.82 -13.07 53.71
N ASP A 386 -56.93 -12.67 54.33
CA ASP A 386 -58.29 -12.80 53.82
C ASP A 386 -58.69 -11.53 53.03
N SER A 387 -58.97 -11.70 51.73
CA SER A 387 -59.30 -10.60 50.82
C SER A 387 -60.62 -9.87 51.15
N GLN A 388 -61.54 -10.49 51.91
CA GLN A 388 -62.78 -9.83 52.34
C GLN A 388 -62.48 -8.91 53.54
N LYS A 389 -61.82 -9.46 54.57
CA LYS A 389 -61.37 -8.68 55.74
C LYS A 389 -60.39 -7.57 55.35
N ALA A 390 -59.58 -7.76 54.31
CA ALA A 390 -58.75 -6.71 53.75
C ALA A 390 -59.58 -5.54 53.20
N LYS A 391 -60.69 -5.79 52.49
CA LYS A 391 -61.58 -4.74 51.95
C LYS A 391 -62.28 -3.94 53.06
N GLU A 392 -62.63 -4.59 54.16
CA GLU A 392 -63.22 -3.98 55.35
C GLU A 392 -62.22 -3.15 56.16
N GLN A 393 -61.04 -3.72 56.47
CA GLN A 393 -60.08 -3.16 57.43
C GLN A 393 -59.03 -2.24 56.80
N SER A 394 -58.71 -2.44 55.52
CA SER A 394 -57.71 -1.66 54.78
C SER A 394 -58.00 -1.71 53.28
N SER A 395 -59.06 -1.01 52.86
CA SER A 395 -59.56 -0.97 51.48
C SER A 395 -58.52 -0.59 50.41
N HIS A 396 -57.45 0.10 50.82
CA HIS A 396 -56.35 0.53 49.95
C HIS A 396 -55.24 -0.53 49.81
N SER A 397 -55.22 -1.56 50.66
CA SER A 397 -54.22 -2.63 50.64
C SER A 397 -54.26 -3.44 49.35
N LEU A 398 -53.11 -3.99 48.95
CA LEU A 398 -53.00 -4.67 47.65
C LEU A 398 -53.86 -5.95 47.57
N ARG A 399 -54.11 -6.64 48.70
CA ARG A 399 -55.06 -7.77 48.75
C ARG A 399 -56.52 -7.33 48.72
N ALA A 400 -56.85 -6.14 49.23
CA ALA A 400 -58.18 -5.57 49.04
C ALA A 400 -58.45 -5.21 47.57
N ARG A 401 -57.44 -4.66 46.88
CA ARG A 401 -57.54 -4.24 45.47
C ARG A 401 -57.56 -5.41 44.47
N PHE A 402 -56.69 -6.40 44.64
CA PHE A 402 -56.48 -7.47 43.66
C PHE A 402 -56.93 -8.87 44.12
N GLY A 403 -57.16 -9.06 45.42
CA GLY A 403 -57.55 -10.34 46.00
C GLY A 403 -59.04 -10.67 45.78
N THR A 404 -59.31 -11.92 45.43
CA THR A 404 -60.66 -12.45 45.18
C THR A 404 -61.26 -13.09 46.43
N ASP A 405 -60.48 -13.92 47.11
CA ASP A 405 -60.90 -14.81 48.21
C ASP A 405 -59.75 -15.01 49.23
N GLY A 406 -59.99 -15.67 50.37
CA GLY A 406 -58.94 -16.05 51.32
C GLY A 406 -57.89 -17.03 50.77
N THR A 407 -58.23 -17.86 49.78
CA THR A 407 -57.25 -18.71 49.07
C THR A 407 -56.59 -17.97 47.90
N LYS A 408 -57.41 -17.31 47.07
CA LYS A 408 -57.03 -16.48 45.92
C LYS A 408 -56.86 -15.02 46.34
N ASN A 409 -55.80 -14.79 47.12
CA ASN A 409 -55.54 -13.53 47.79
C ASN A 409 -54.44 -12.68 47.13
N ALA A 410 -54.22 -12.82 45.82
CA ALA A 410 -53.27 -12.03 44.99
C ALA A 410 -51.78 -12.11 45.36
N LEU A 411 -51.41 -11.79 46.60
CA LEU A 411 -50.05 -11.60 47.06
C LEU A 411 -49.76 -12.44 48.30
N HIS A 412 -48.54 -12.96 48.38
CA HIS A 412 -47.96 -13.53 49.59
C HIS A 412 -46.69 -12.77 49.98
N GLY A 413 -46.40 -12.80 51.28
CA GLY A 413 -45.25 -12.14 51.91
C GLY A 413 -44.87 -12.89 53.18
N SER A 414 -43.57 -13.06 53.40
CA SER A 414 -43.00 -13.87 54.49
C SER A 414 -43.52 -13.49 55.88
N SER A 415 -43.48 -14.42 56.83
CA SER A 415 -43.87 -14.16 58.24
C SER A 415 -42.73 -13.66 59.11
N SER A 416 -41.50 -14.11 58.87
CA SER A 416 -40.31 -13.77 59.65
C SER A 416 -39.06 -13.72 58.78
N SER A 417 -37.95 -13.18 59.32
CA SER A 417 -36.66 -13.09 58.62
C SER A 417 -36.06 -14.46 58.28
N THR A 418 -36.32 -15.48 59.10
CA THR A 418 -35.97 -16.88 58.82
C THR A 418 -36.79 -17.46 57.67
N ASP A 419 -38.10 -17.17 57.62
CA ASP A 419 -38.96 -17.64 56.52
C ASP A 419 -38.53 -16.97 55.22
N ALA A 420 -38.37 -15.64 55.23
CA ALA A 420 -37.89 -14.88 54.08
C ALA A 420 -36.57 -15.46 53.54
N SER A 421 -35.62 -15.78 54.41
CA SER A 421 -34.34 -16.39 54.00
C SER A 421 -34.53 -17.77 53.35
N ARG A 422 -35.37 -18.64 53.91
CA ARG A 422 -35.74 -19.96 53.36
C ARG A 422 -36.43 -19.82 52.00
N GLU A 423 -37.41 -18.93 51.91
CA GLU A 423 -38.26 -18.72 50.75
C GLU A 423 -37.52 -18.05 49.58
N ILE A 424 -36.69 -17.04 49.86
CA ILE A 424 -35.79 -16.40 48.86
C ILE A 424 -34.84 -17.44 48.27
N SER A 425 -34.20 -18.25 49.13
CA SER A 425 -33.22 -19.23 48.65
C SER A 425 -33.87 -20.30 47.77
N PHE A 426 -35.10 -20.72 48.08
CA PHE A 426 -35.88 -21.63 47.25
C PHE A 426 -36.09 -21.10 45.81
N PHE A 427 -36.46 -19.83 45.61
CA PHE A 427 -36.75 -19.32 44.25
C PHE A 427 -35.52 -18.87 43.45
N PHE A 428 -34.46 -18.39 44.13
CA PHE A 428 -33.36 -17.69 43.48
C PHE A 428 -31.97 -18.35 43.62
N ASP A 429 -31.77 -19.23 44.60
CA ASP A 429 -30.49 -19.92 44.80
C ASP A 429 -30.58 -21.44 44.50
N SER A 430 -31.80 -22.01 44.52
CA SER A 430 -32.06 -23.43 44.26
C SER A 430 -32.30 -23.76 42.78
N LYS A 431 -32.30 -25.05 42.45
CA LYS A 431 -32.63 -25.58 41.11
C LYS A 431 -34.13 -25.75 40.86
N TYR A 432 -34.99 -25.36 41.80
CA TYR A 432 -36.45 -25.50 41.66
C TYR A 432 -37.07 -24.36 40.85
N GLY A 433 -38.26 -24.63 40.33
CA GLY A 433 -39.04 -23.76 39.48
C GLY A 433 -38.62 -23.85 38.02
N ASN A 434 -39.49 -24.39 37.17
CA ASN A 434 -39.29 -24.37 35.72
C ASN A 434 -39.38 -22.93 35.19
N ASN A 435 -38.55 -22.62 34.19
CA ASN A 435 -38.68 -21.38 33.44
C ASN A 435 -39.99 -21.41 32.62
N THR A 436 -40.64 -20.26 32.53
CA THR A 436 -41.89 -20.04 31.80
C THR A 436 -41.67 -19.65 30.32
N ALA A 437 -40.40 -19.44 29.92
CA ALA A 437 -40.02 -19.01 28.58
C ALA A 437 -40.46 -19.98 27.46
N CYS A 438 -41.06 -19.44 26.41
CA CYS A 438 -41.81 -20.17 25.38
C CYS A 438 -41.14 -20.22 23.99
N TYR A 439 -40.34 -19.20 23.61
CA TYR A 439 -39.61 -19.06 22.34
C TYR A 439 -40.44 -19.08 21.04
N ASN A 440 -41.78 -19.02 21.13
CA ASN A 440 -42.66 -19.13 19.99
C ASN A 440 -43.55 -17.89 19.86
N ASP A 441 -43.45 -17.18 18.73
CA ASP A 441 -44.02 -15.85 18.53
C ASP A 441 -43.64 -14.88 19.67
N SER A 442 -42.35 -14.84 20.03
CA SER A 442 -41.81 -14.01 21.11
C SER A 442 -40.65 -13.10 20.70
N THR A 443 -40.40 -12.10 21.54
CA THR A 443 -39.30 -11.13 21.43
C THR A 443 -38.70 -10.89 22.81
N CYS A 444 -37.41 -10.54 22.86
CA CYS A 444 -36.78 -10.05 24.08
C CYS A 444 -37.11 -8.56 24.29
N CYS A 445 -37.29 -8.17 25.55
CA CYS A 445 -37.46 -6.79 25.97
C CYS A 445 -36.66 -6.57 27.26
N VAL A 446 -35.67 -5.68 27.21
CA VAL A 446 -34.79 -5.35 28.33
C VAL A 446 -35.10 -3.93 28.82
N ILE A 447 -35.69 -3.82 30.01
CA ILE A 447 -35.81 -2.56 30.74
C ILE A 447 -34.43 -2.23 31.32
N LYS A 448 -33.81 -1.16 30.80
CA LYS A 448 -32.42 -0.79 31.11
C LYS A 448 -32.25 -0.31 32.57
N PRO A 449 -31.03 -0.43 33.15
CA PRO A 449 -30.81 -0.13 34.56
C PRO A 449 -31.25 1.27 35.00
N HIS A 450 -31.04 2.33 34.21
CA HIS A 450 -31.55 3.66 34.58
C HIS A 450 -33.09 3.73 34.74
N ALA A 451 -33.86 2.95 33.98
CA ALA A 451 -35.33 2.94 34.07
C ALA A 451 -35.81 2.10 35.26
N VAL A 452 -35.04 1.07 35.66
CA VAL A 452 -35.24 0.33 36.92
C VAL A 452 -34.90 1.23 38.12
N ALA A 453 -33.78 1.94 38.07
CA ALA A 453 -33.30 2.84 39.14
C ALA A 453 -34.11 4.14 39.30
N ASP A 454 -34.82 4.57 38.24
CA ASP A 454 -35.84 5.63 38.27
C ASP A 454 -37.20 5.14 38.85
N GLY A 455 -37.37 3.84 39.15
CA GLY A 455 -38.64 3.24 39.59
C GLY A 455 -39.70 3.09 38.49
N ARG A 456 -39.34 3.30 37.21
CA ARG A 456 -40.28 3.36 36.07
C ARG A 456 -40.71 1.99 35.53
N ALA A 457 -40.06 0.90 35.97
CA ALA A 457 -40.30 -0.43 35.42
C ALA A 457 -41.76 -0.91 35.56
N GLY A 458 -42.45 -0.58 36.65
CA GLY A 458 -43.87 -0.92 36.84
C GLY A 458 -44.78 -0.24 35.80
N GLN A 459 -44.53 1.04 35.51
CA GLN A 459 -45.27 1.81 34.51
C GLN A 459 -45.03 1.26 33.09
N ILE A 460 -43.78 0.91 32.76
CA ILE A 460 -43.41 0.28 31.48
C ILE A 460 -44.12 -1.06 31.32
N ILE A 461 -44.09 -1.92 32.34
CA ILE A 461 -44.78 -3.22 32.34
C ILE A 461 -46.30 -3.04 32.18
N ASN A 462 -46.90 -2.03 32.82
CA ASN A 462 -48.33 -1.75 32.70
C ASN A 462 -48.69 -1.32 31.26
N GLN A 463 -47.89 -0.44 30.62
CA GLN A 463 -48.10 -0.06 29.21
C GLN A 463 -48.01 -1.26 28.25
N ILE A 464 -47.12 -2.23 28.51
CA ILE A 464 -46.98 -3.47 27.72
C ILE A 464 -48.25 -4.35 27.87
N LEU A 465 -48.75 -4.52 29.09
CA LEU A 465 -49.95 -5.34 29.35
C LEU A 465 -51.23 -4.67 28.80
N LEU A 466 -51.38 -3.35 28.99
CA LEU A 466 -52.53 -2.57 28.51
C LEU A 466 -52.63 -2.49 26.98
N SER A 467 -51.51 -2.62 26.26
CA SER A 467 -51.48 -2.70 24.79
C SER A 467 -51.71 -4.11 24.24
N GLY A 468 -52.00 -5.09 25.11
CA GLY A 468 -52.45 -6.44 24.73
C GLY A 468 -51.34 -7.48 24.54
N PHE A 469 -50.07 -7.12 24.78
CA PHE A 469 -48.96 -8.07 24.74
C PHE A 469 -48.98 -9.01 25.96
N GLN A 470 -48.59 -10.28 25.77
CA GLN A 470 -48.52 -11.26 26.85
C GLN A 470 -47.07 -11.44 27.33
N ILE A 471 -46.79 -11.14 28.59
CA ILE A 471 -45.47 -11.41 29.19
C ILE A 471 -45.42 -12.88 29.59
N SER A 472 -44.48 -13.63 29.02
CA SER A 472 -44.37 -15.10 29.18
C SER A 472 -43.25 -15.52 30.12
N ALA A 473 -42.20 -14.72 30.27
CA ALA A 473 -41.14 -14.93 31.25
C ALA A 473 -40.57 -13.58 31.73
N ILE A 474 -40.02 -13.56 32.95
CA ILE A 474 -39.44 -12.37 33.58
C ILE A 474 -38.23 -12.79 34.41
N GLY A 475 -37.14 -12.02 34.32
CA GLY A 475 -36.00 -12.14 35.23
C GLY A 475 -35.26 -10.82 35.44
N THR A 476 -34.75 -10.60 36.65
CA THR A 476 -33.75 -9.55 36.92
C THR A 476 -32.34 -10.09 36.66
N PHE A 477 -31.54 -9.37 35.89
CA PHE A 477 -30.17 -9.75 35.55
C PHE A 477 -29.20 -8.58 35.72
N SER A 478 -27.99 -8.86 36.20
CA SER A 478 -26.86 -7.93 36.19
C SER A 478 -25.83 -8.49 35.21
N LEU A 479 -25.51 -7.75 34.15
CA LEU A 479 -24.63 -8.23 33.08
C LEU A 479 -23.18 -7.80 33.33
N ASP A 480 -22.31 -8.79 33.57
CA ASP A 480 -20.85 -8.57 33.49
C ASP A 480 -20.42 -8.21 32.06
N LYS A 481 -19.26 -7.56 31.94
CA LYS A 481 -18.77 -6.99 30.68
C LYS A 481 -18.82 -7.95 29.48
N VAL A 482 -18.38 -9.19 29.67
CA VAL A 482 -18.33 -10.19 28.58
C VAL A 482 -19.74 -10.50 28.07
N ASN A 483 -20.69 -10.77 28.98
CA ASN A 483 -22.08 -11.03 28.63
C ASN A 483 -22.76 -9.80 27.99
N ALA A 484 -22.38 -8.58 28.39
CA ALA A 484 -22.91 -7.33 27.82
C ALA A 484 -22.33 -6.99 26.44
N GLU A 485 -21.05 -7.32 26.18
CA GLU A 485 -20.44 -7.21 24.84
C GLU A 485 -20.92 -8.31 23.88
N GLU A 486 -21.19 -9.52 24.38
CA GLU A 486 -21.81 -10.63 23.64
C GLU A 486 -23.26 -10.27 23.24
N PHE A 487 -24.09 -9.86 24.20
CA PHE A 487 -25.49 -9.48 23.97
C PHE A 487 -25.66 -8.30 22.99
N LEU A 488 -24.67 -7.41 22.89
CA LEU A 488 -24.70 -6.27 21.96
C LEU A 488 -23.80 -6.46 20.73
N GLU A 489 -23.25 -7.64 20.45
CA GLU A 489 -22.24 -7.82 19.39
C GLU A 489 -22.73 -7.37 18.00
N VAL A 490 -24.03 -7.51 17.68
CA VAL A 490 -24.62 -7.05 16.41
C VAL A 490 -24.45 -5.53 16.18
N TYR A 491 -24.38 -4.74 17.26
CA TYR A 491 -24.23 -3.28 17.20
C TYR A 491 -22.76 -2.81 17.09
N LYS A 492 -21.80 -3.74 17.25
CA LYS A 492 -20.35 -3.50 17.36
C LYS A 492 -19.75 -3.00 16.04
N GLY A 493 -19.45 -1.71 15.98
CA GLY A 493 -18.96 -1.05 14.77
C GLY A 493 -20.07 -0.54 13.82
N VAL A 494 -21.33 -0.88 14.09
CA VAL A 494 -22.51 -0.29 13.43
C VAL A 494 -22.95 0.99 14.14
N VAL A 495 -22.93 1.01 15.48
CA VAL A 495 -23.36 2.14 16.30
C VAL A 495 -22.15 2.79 17.00
N HIS A 496 -21.95 4.09 16.81
CA HIS A 496 -20.83 4.82 17.43
C HIS A 496 -20.91 4.85 18.96
N GLU A 497 -22.12 4.86 19.50
CA GLU A 497 -22.43 4.83 20.93
C GLU A 497 -22.27 3.43 21.57
N TYR A 498 -21.88 2.38 20.82
CA TYR A 498 -21.75 0.99 21.31
C TYR A 498 -21.02 0.84 22.67
N PRO A 499 -19.84 1.45 22.92
CA PRO A 499 -19.16 1.31 24.21
C PRO A 499 -20.00 1.83 25.38
N LYS A 500 -20.76 2.92 25.17
CA LYS A 500 -21.65 3.51 26.18
C LYS A 500 -22.92 2.69 26.39
N LEU A 501 -23.39 1.99 25.37
CA LEU A 501 -24.52 1.05 25.48
C LEU A 501 -24.14 -0.16 26.35
N VAL A 502 -22.90 -0.67 26.21
CA VAL A 502 -22.33 -1.70 27.09
C VAL A 502 -22.18 -1.15 28.52
N GLU A 503 -21.58 0.03 28.71
CA GLU A 503 -21.45 0.68 30.03
C GLU A 503 -22.81 0.90 30.72
N GLU A 504 -23.86 1.26 29.98
CA GLU A 504 -25.22 1.41 30.51
C GLU A 504 -25.85 0.08 30.92
N LEU A 505 -25.70 -1.00 30.13
CA LEU A 505 -26.18 -2.33 30.55
C LEU A 505 -25.41 -2.88 31.76
N MET A 506 -24.13 -2.53 31.89
CA MET A 506 -23.31 -2.85 33.06
C MET A 506 -23.58 -1.93 34.28
N SER A 507 -24.36 -0.86 34.15
CA SER A 507 -24.47 0.17 35.20
C SER A 507 -25.27 -0.27 36.44
N GLY A 508 -26.07 -1.34 36.33
CA GLY A 508 -26.86 -1.91 37.41
C GLY A 508 -27.71 -3.08 36.93
N ALA A 509 -28.70 -3.49 37.72
CA ALA A 509 -29.62 -4.56 37.36
C ALA A 509 -30.63 -4.10 36.28
N CYS A 510 -30.82 -4.93 35.25
CA CYS A 510 -31.86 -4.79 34.24
C CYS A 510 -33.00 -5.80 34.49
N ILE A 511 -34.19 -5.53 33.96
CA ILE A 511 -35.31 -6.47 33.97
C ILE A 511 -35.55 -6.93 32.53
N VAL A 512 -35.41 -8.24 32.30
CA VAL A 512 -35.61 -8.87 31.00
C VAL A 512 -36.98 -9.55 30.98
N LEU A 513 -37.74 -9.32 29.92
CA LEU A 513 -39.07 -9.86 29.68
C LEU A 513 -39.06 -10.66 28.37
N GLU A 514 -39.65 -11.86 28.38
CA GLU A 514 -40.14 -12.47 27.14
C GLU A 514 -41.55 -11.96 26.87
N ILE A 515 -41.78 -11.39 25.69
CA ILE A 515 -43.06 -10.84 25.28
C ILE A 515 -43.58 -11.61 24.07
N ARG A 516 -44.83 -12.10 24.14
CA ARG A 516 -45.52 -12.83 23.08
C ARG A 516 -46.62 -12.00 22.42
N ALA A 517 -46.65 -12.06 21.09
CA ALA A 517 -47.68 -11.54 20.19
C ALA A 517 -47.43 -12.09 18.77
N GLN A 518 -48.46 -12.09 17.91
CA GLN A 518 -48.27 -12.45 16.50
C GLN A 518 -47.23 -11.52 15.86
N ASN A 519 -46.18 -12.08 15.24
CA ASN A 519 -45.02 -11.33 14.72
C ASN A 519 -44.34 -10.42 15.78
N ALA A 520 -44.21 -10.90 17.03
CA ALA A 520 -43.78 -10.10 18.18
C ALA A 520 -42.59 -9.14 17.95
N PRO A 521 -41.45 -9.53 17.34
CA PRO A 521 -40.31 -8.61 17.17
C PRO A 521 -40.64 -7.37 16.33
N ILE A 522 -41.52 -7.49 15.33
CA ILE A 522 -41.91 -6.36 14.48
C ILE A 522 -42.89 -5.45 15.24
N VAL A 523 -43.99 -6.03 15.74
CA VAL A 523 -45.08 -5.27 16.39
C VAL A 523 -44.60 -4.61 17.68
N PHE A 524 -43.78 -5.30 18.46
CA PHE A 524 -43.23 -4.77 19.71
C PHE A 524 -42.16 -3.70 19.46
N ARG A 525 -41.34 -3.82 18.41
CA ARG A 525 -40.41 -2.76 18.02
C ARG A 525 -41.13 -1.49 17.60
N ASP A 526 -42.21 -1.59 16.82
CA ASP A 526 -43.01 -0.41 16.46
C ASP A 526 -43.63 0.27 17.69
N PHE A 527 -44.00 -0.51 18.72
CA PHE A 527 -44.48 -0.02 20.03
C PHE A 527 -43.38 0.58 20.91
N CYS A 528 -42.14 0.05 20.87
CA CYS A 528 -40.96 0.68 21.49
C CYS A 528 -40.58 2.00 20.79
N GLY A 529 -40.71 2.04 19.45
CA GLY A 529 -40.40 3.19 18.60
C GLY A 529 -38.91 3.35 18.28
N PRO A 530 -38.54 4.48 17.65
CA PRO A 530 -37.15 4.79 17.25
C PRO A 530 -36.15 4.63 18.41
N HIS A 531 -34.95 4.14 18.11
CA HIS A 531 -33.91 3.89 19.14
C HIS A 531 -33.51 5.17 19.91
N ASP A 532 -33.56 6.32 19.25
CA ASP A 532 -33.31 7.63 19.84
C ASP A 532 -34.60 8.23 20.46
N PRO A 533 -34.66 8.47 21.78
CA PRO A 533 -35.81 9.08 22.44
C PRO A 533 -36.20 10.46 21.91
N GLU A 534 -35.26 11.28 21.45
CA GLU A 534 -35.58 12.63 20.96
C GLU A 534 -36.32 12.56 19.63
N ILE A 535 -35.86 11.69 18.73
CA ILE A 535 -36.53 11.39 17.46
C ILE A 535 -37.89 10.71 17.72
N ALA A 536 -37.94 9.79 18.70
CA ALA A 536 -39.19 9.14 19.09
C ALA A 536 -40.24 10.14 19.60
N ARG A 537 -39.87 11.11 20.45
CA ARG A 537 -40.78 12.17 20.94
C ARG A 537 -41.36 13.02 19.80
N HIS A 538 -40.59 13.30 18.75
CA HIS A 538 -41.06 14.10 17.61
C HIS A 538 -41.95 13.31 16.64
N ILE A 539 -41.60 12.06 16.32
CA ILE A 539 -42.28 11.28 15.25
C ILE A 539 -43.37 10.36 15.81
N ARG A 540 -43.19 9.80 17.01
CA ARG A 540 -44.13 8.85 17.63
C ARG A 540 -44.19 9.03 19.17
N PRO A 541 -44.74 10.15 19.68
CA PRO A 541 -44.67 10.53 21.10
C PRO A 541 -45.27 9.54 22.12
N ARG A 542 -46.04 8.54 21.67
CA ARG A 542 -46.67 7.52 22.53
C ARG A 542 -45.83 6.24 22.73
N THR A 543 -44.65 6.10 22.12
CA THR A 543 -43.84 4.88 22.27
C THR A 543 -43.06 4.83 23.57
N LEU A 544 -42.70 3.63 24.05
CA LEU A 544 -41.97 3.45 25.31
C LEU A 544 -40.67 4.26 25.37
N ARG A 545 -39.91 4.33 24.26
CA ARG A 545 -38.65 5.09 24.18
C ARG A 545 -38.88 6.61 24.23
N ALA A 546 -39.99 7.11 23.65
CA ALA A 546 -40.35 8.52 23.71
C ALA A 546 -40.74 8.96 25.13
N LEU A 547 -41.57 8.15 25.80
CA LEU A 547 -42.14 8.44 27.12
C LEU A 547 -41.12 8.32 28.27
N TYR A 548 -40.33 7.25 28.27
CA TYR A 548 -39.48 6.90 29.41
C TYR A 548 -37.99 7.10 29.18
N GLY A 549 -37.53 7.12 27.93
CA GLY A 549 -36.13 7.31 27.57
C GLY A 549 -35.65 8.74 27.85
N LYS A 550 -34.38 8.87 28.25
CA LYS A 550 -33.69 10.15 28.50
C LYS A 550 -32.92 10.58 27.24
N ASP A 551 -31.97 9.76 26.82
CA ASP A 551 -31.06 9.98 25.69
C ASP A 551 -30.84 8.69 24.86
N LYS A 552 -30.06 8.77 23.77
CA LYS A 552 -29.75 7.63 22.87
C LYS A 552 -29.22 6.37 23.57
N VAL A 553 -28.43 6.53 24.63
CA VAL A 553 -27.87 5.42 25.41
C VAL A 553 -28.89 4.97 26.46
N LYS A 554 -29.46 5.94 27.17
CA LYS A 554 -30.50 5.77 28.21
C LYS A 554 -31.90 5.85 27.61
N ASN A 555 -32.20 4.99 26.65
CA ASN A 555 -33.45 4.97 25.90
C ASN A 555 -34.58 4.13 26.55
N ALA A 556 -34.54 3.93 27.86
CA ALA A 556 -35.43 3.09 28.70
C ALA A 556 -35.52 1.59 28.34
N VAL A 557 -35.85 1.24 27.10
CA VAL A 557 -36.14 -0.12 26.67
C VAL A 557 -35.34 -0.50 25.42
N HIS A 558 -34.56 -1.57 25.54
CA HIS A 558 -34.00 -2.30 24.42
C HIS A 558 -34.93 -3.48 24.05
N CYS A 559 -35.01 -3.82 22.77
CA CYS A 559 -35.86 -4.88 22.25
C CYS A 559 -35.19 -5.49 21.01
N THR A 560 -35.47 -6.76 20.74
CA THR A 560 -34.94 -7.46 19.57
C THR A 560 -35.22 -6.71 18.26
N ASP A 561 -34.19 -6.54 17.42
CA ASP A 561 -34.31 -5.86 16.12
C ASP A 561 -34.48 -6.82 14.93
N LEU A 562 -34.10 -8.10 15.05
CA LEU A 562 -34.28 -9.13 14.01
C LEU A 562 -35.01 -10.37 14.57
N PRO A 563 -35.98 -10.96 13.84
CA PRO A 563 -36.70 -12.16 14.34
C PRO A 563 -35.81 -13.38 14.58
N GLU A 564 -34.69 -13.49 13.87
CA GLU A 564 -33.71 -14.58 14.01
C GLU A 564 -32.97 -14.49 15.37
N ASP A 565 -32.62 -13.27 15.79
CA ASP A 565 -31.91 -13.00 17.04
C ASP A 565 -32.78 -13.19 18.30
N ALA A 566 -34.12 -13.14 18.17
CA ALA A 566 -35.05 -13.23 19.29
C ALA A 566 -34.78 -14.44 20.20
N THR A 567 -34.52 -15.60 19.60
CA THR A 567 -34.23 -16.84 20.35
C THR A 567 -32.86 -16.84 21.03
N LEU A 568 -31.89 -16.12 20.48
CA LEU A 568 -30.54 -15.96 21.04
C LEU A 568 -30.56 -14.96 22.20
N GLU A 569 -31.19 -13.80 22.02
CA GLU A 569 -31.38 -12.79 23.08
C GLU A 569 -32.15 -13.36 24.28
N LEU A 570 -33.21 -14.15 24.04
CA LEU A 570 -34.00 -14.79 25.09
C LEU A 570 -33.24 -15.90 25.84
N SER A 571 -32.10 -16.39 25.33
CA SER A 571 -31.30 -17.42 26.02
C SER A 571 -30.70 -16.93 27.35
N ILE A 572 -30.53 -15.61 27.52
CA ILE A 572 -30.13 -14.99 28.80
C ILE A 572 -31.15 -15.27 29.89
N VAL A 573 -32.44 -15.32 29.55
CA VAL A 573 -33.53 -15.60 30.50
C VAL A 573 -33.50 -17.05 30.99
N SER A 574 -32.73 -17.93 30.34
CA SER A 574 -33.02 -19.37 30.38
C SER A 574 -31.88 -20.36 30.37
N LYS A 575 -30.60 -19.92 30.27
CA LYS A 575 -29.39 -20.77 30.19
C LYS A 575 -29.57 -22.16 30.82
N VAL A 576 -29.85 -23.15 29.98
CA VAL A 576 -30.17 -24.52 30.40
C VAL A 576 -28.91 -25.15 30.98
N THR A 577 -28.81 -25.16 32.31
CA THR A 577 -27.66 -25.75 33.01
C THR A 577 -27.66 -27.25 32.82
N VAL A 578 -26.85 -27.74 31.89
CA VAL A 578 -26.60 -29.17 31.65
C VAL A 578 -26.25 -29.83 32.99
N PRO A 579 -26.99 -30.85 33.45
CA PRO A 579 -26.72 -31.45 34.74
C PRO A 579 -25.31 -32.04 34.80
N PRO A 580 -24.61 -31.96 35.95
CA PRO A 580 -23.31 -32.60 36.11
C PRO A 580 -23.43 -34.13 36.00
N TYR A 581 -22.30 -34.80 35.77
CA TYR A 581 -22.24 -36.26 35.74
C TYR A 581 -22.85 -36.89 37.01
N GLY A 582 -23.46 -38.07 36.86
CA GLY A 582 -24.26 -38.74 37.90
C GLY A 582 -25.67 -38.15 38.11
N HIS A 583 -25.94 -36.90 37.72
CA HIS A 583 -27.21 -36.20 37.98
C HIS A 583 -28.09 -36.05 36.72
N ARG A 584 -27.92 -36.93 35.72
CA ARG A 584 -28.54 -36.85 34.38
C ARG A 584 -29.71 -37.81 34.16
N GLN A 585 -30.19 -38.49 35.20
CA GLN A 585 -31.36 -39.38 35.08
C GLN A 585 -32.60 -38.58 34.62
N GLY A 586 -33.26 -39.04 33.55
CA GLY A 586 -34.39 -38.35 32.93
C GLY A 586 -34.03 -37.19 31.98
N PHE A 587 -32.76 -36.79 31.87
CA PHE A 587 -32.32 -35.80 30.89
C PHE A 587 -32.27 -36.43 29.48
N VAL A 588 -32.85 -35.75 28.47
CA VAL A 588 -32.92 -36.26 27.08
C VAL A 588 -32.55 -35.14 26.10
N PRO A 589 -31.26 -35.03 25.71
CA PRO A 589 -30.79 -33.95 24.84
C PRO A 589 -31.23 -34.19 23.38
N ARG A 590 -32.08 -33.31 22.84
CA ARG A 590 -32.60 -33.41 21.46
C ARG A 590 -32.12 -32.27 20.55
N LYS A 591 -31.77 -31.13 21.12
CA LYS A 591 -31.24 -29.96 20.42
C LYS A 591 -29.72 -29.82 20.62
N PRO A 592 -28.99 -29.13 19.72
CA PRO A 592 -27.60 -28.74 19.92
C PRO A 592 -27.38 -28.01 21.26
N GLU A 593 -28.29 -27.11 21.63
CA GLU A 593 -28.35 -26.37 22.90
C GLU A 593 -28.23 -27.27 24.15
N ASN A 594 -28.71 -28.52 24.09
CA ASN A 594 -28.74 -29.43 25.23
C ASN A 594 -27.37 -30.07 25.55
N PHE A 595 -26.35 -29.82 24.73
CA PHE A 595 -24.99 -30.31 24.94
C PHE A 595 -24.03 -29.24 25.52
N GLY A 596 -24.50 -28.01 25.76
CA GLY A 596 -23.65 -26.89 26.17
C GLY A 596 -22.57 -26.59 25.13
N ASP A 597 -21.30 -26.53 25.55
CA ASP A 597 -20.13 -26.37 24.66
C ASP A 597 -19.91 -27.57 23.71
N GLY A 598 -20.65 -28.66 23.89
CA GLY A 598 -20.69 -29.81 23.01
C GLY A 598 -20.15 -31.10 23.63
N GLY A 599 -20.63 -32.23 23.10
CA GLY A 599 -20.30 -33.58 23.57
C GLY A 599 -21.55 -34.41 23.76
N ALA A 600 -21.50 -35.69 23.38
CA ALA A 600 -22.59 -36.64 23.64
C ALA A 600 -22.38 -37.29 25.02
N PHE A 601 -23.47 -37.55 25.74
CA PHE A 601 -23.43 -38.16 27.07
C PHE A 601 -23.60 -39.68 26.93
N PRO A 602 -22.55 -40.50 27.10
CA PRO A 602 -22.60 -41.95 26.86
C PRO A 602 -23.53 -42.70 27.84
N GLU A 603 -23.81 -42.12 29.00
CA GLU A 603 -24.77 -42.61 29.98
C GLU A 603 -26.25 -42.44 29.54
N ILE A 604 -26.50 -41.72 28.45
CA ILE A 604 -27.82 -41.58 27.83
C ILE A 604 -27.83 -42.46 26.57
N HIS A 605 -28.50 -43.61 26.63
CA HIS A 605 -28.55 -44.60 25.55
C HIS A 605 -29.49 -44.19 24.40
N MET A 606 -29.17 -43.07 23.76
CA MET A 606 -29.86 -42.50 22.60
C MET A 606 -28.81 -41.99 21.60
N ALA A 607 -29.10 -42.08 20.30
CA ALA A 607 -28.27 -41.46 19.27
C ALA A 607 -28.27 -39.92 19.46
N GLN A 608 -27.09 -39.38 19.74
CA GLN A 608 -26.87 -37.97 20.05
C GLN A 608 -25.95 -37.36 18.99
N HIS A 609 -26.35 -36.21 18.45
CA HIS A 609 -25.65 -35.55 17.34
C HIS A 609 -25.24 -34.10 17.69
N PRO A 610 -24.30 -33.89 18.64
CA PRO A 610 -23.71 -32.57 18.85
C PRO A 610 -23.16 -32.00 17.54
N LEU A 611 -23.49 -30.74 17.24
CA LEU A 611 -23.13 -30.06 15.99
C LEU A 611 -23.49 -30.87 14.71
N ASN A 612 -24.58 -31.65 14.75
CA ASN A 612 -25.04 -32.52 13.66
C ASN A 612 -24.03 -33.62 13.24
N MET A 613 -23.01 -33.91 14.06
CA MET A 613 -22.01 -34.93 13.77
C MET A 613 -22.60 -36.34 13.85
N GLY A 614 -22.20 -37.22 12.93
CA GLY A 614 -22.67 -38.61 12.86
C GLY A 614 -24.04 -38.80 12.16
N LEU A 615 -24.68 -37.74 11.68
CA LEU A 615 -25.85 -37.87 10.80
C LEU A 615 -25.44 -38.33 9.39
N ASN A 616 -26.18 -39.28 8.83
CA ASN A 616 -26.02 -39.71 7.45
C ASN A 616 -26.41 -38.57 6.50
N LYS A 617 -25.41 -37.96 5.84
CA LYS A 617 -25.63 -36.90 4.85
C LYS A 617 -26.42 -37.45 3.66
N GLN A 618 -27.58 -36.84 3.37
CA GLN A 618 -28.51 -37.30 2.33
C GLN A 618 -27.97 -37.17 0.89
N GLN A 619 -26.86 -36.46 0.68
CA GLN A 619 -26.22 -36.29 -0.63
C GLN A 619 -24.69 -36.34 -0.51
N THR A 620 -24.03 -36.91 -1.52
CA THR A 620 -22.57 -36.92 -1.66
C THR A 620 -22.07 -35.53 -2.08
N SER A 621 -21.47 -34.79 -1.14
CA SER A 621 -21.01 -33.41 -1.38
C SER A 621 -19.68 -33.36 -2.14
N ASN A 622 -19.64 -32.66 -3.27
CA ASN A 622 -18.42 -32.38 -4.04
C ASN A 622 -17.46 -31.36 -3.37
N ALA A 623 -17.82 -30.82 -2.20
CA ALA A 623 -16.99 -29.86 -1.47
C ALA A 623 -15.76 -30.53 -0.83
N LEU A 624 -14.60 -29.89 -0.95
CA LEU A 624 -13.41 -30.27 -0.18
C LEU A 624 -13.69 -30.12 1.32
N GLN A 625 -13.21 -31.06 2.13
CA GLN A 625 -13.33 -30.97 3.58
C GLN A 625 -12.57 -29.74 4.10
N LEU A 626 -13.25 -28.90 4.89
CA LEU A 626 -12.61 -27.76 5.55
C LEU A 626 -11.64 -28.27 6.62
N GLN A 627 -10.35 -28.02 6.43
CA GLN A 627 -9.30 -28.41 7.38
C GLN A 627 -8.92 -27.23 8.27
N MET A 628 -8.65 -27.49 9.55
CA MET A 628 -8.05 -26.50 10.47
C MET A 628 -6.53 -26.68 10.56
N ASP A 629 -5.80 -25.61 10.90
CA ASP A 629 -4.42 -25.68 11.38
C ASP A 629 -4.33 -25.85 12.90
N ALA A 630 -3.11 -26.02 13.42
CA ALA A 630 -2.87 -26.27 14.84
C ALA A 630 -3.23 -25.08 15.76
N SER A 631 -3.54 -23.90 15.19
CA SER A 631 -4.09 -22.74 15.91
C SER A 631 -5.62 -22.63 15.80
N GLY A 632 -6.29 -23.66 15.26
CA GLY A 632 -7.73 -23.69 15.07
C GLY A 632 -8.24 -22.87 13.87
N LYS A 633 -7.34 -22.35 13.02
CA LYS A 633 -7.72 -21.49 11.89
C LYS A 633 -7.98 -22.31 10.61
N PRO A 634 -8.98 -21.95 9.79
CA PRO A 634 -9.27 -22.64 8.53
C PRO A 634 -8.12 -22.52 7.52
N LYS A 635 -7.68 -23.67 6.98
CA LYS A 635 -6.62 -23.81 5.97
C LYS A 635 -7.17 -23.54 4.56
N PHE A 636 -7.41 -22.27 4.23
CA PHE A 636 -7.75 -21.89 2.86
C PHE A 636 -6.66 -22.26 1.83
N ASP A 637 -5.41 -22.41 2.28
CA ASP A 637 -4.29 -23.07 1.56
C ASP A 637 -4.69 -24.33 0.78
N ALA A 638 -5.62 -25.13 1.32
CA ALA A 638 -6.01 -26.43 0.76
C ALA A 638 -6.62 -26.31 -0.64
N ILE A 639 -7.26 -25.18 -0.96
CA ILE A 639 -7.81 -24.87 -2.28
C ILE A 639 -6.66 -24.73 -3.30
N VAL A 640 -5.64 -23.94 -2.95
CA VAL A 640 -4.44 -23.73 -3.79
C VAL A 640 -3.63 -25.02 -3.96
N LYS A 641 -3.59 -25.85 -2.90
CA LYS A 641 -2.78 -27.07 -2.84
C LYS A 641 -3.51 -28.32 -3.39
N GLN A 642 -4.74 -28.21 -3.89
CA GLN A 642 -5.58 -29.35 -4.31
C GLN A 642 -4.89 -30.33 -5.29
N ASN A 643 -4.20 -29.81 -6.31
CA ASN A 643 -3.47 -30.61 -7.31
C ASN A 643 -1.94 -30.55 -7.10
N VAL A 644 -1.50 -30.38 -5.85
CA VAL A 644 -0.10 -30.19 -5.46
C VAL A 644 0.29 -31.26 -4.44
N LYS A 645 1.48 -31.86 -4.58
CA LYS A 645 2.01 -32.79 -3.56
C LYS A 645 2.11 -32.08 -2.21
N GLY A 646 1.65 -32.71 -1.13
CA GLY A 646 1.64 -32.10 0.21
C GLY A 646 3.01 -31.62 0.74
N SER A 647 4.12 -32.12 0.16
CA SER A 647 5.49 -31.66 0.46
C SER A 647 5.94 -30.42 -0.32
N LYS A 648 5.22 -29.98 -1.36
CA LYS A 648 5.53 -28.74 -2.07
C LYS A 648 4.95 -27.55 -1.31
N ILE A 649 5.85 -26.74 -0.76
CA ILE A 649 5.52 -25.46 -0.13
C ILE A 649 4.88 -24.53 -1.18
N VAL A 650 3.80 -23.86 -0.78
CA VAL A 650 3.17 -22.77 -1.52
C VAL A 650 2.77 -21.72 -0.48
N TYR A 651 3.32 -20.51 -0.65
CA TYR A 651 2.96 -19.34 0.14
C TYR A 651 1.61 -18.80 -0.32
N SER A 652 0.77 -18.40 0.65
CA SER A 652 -0.62 -18.00 0.40
C SER A 652 -1.24 -17.16 1.51
N LYS A 653 -0.57 -17.03 2.66
CA LYS A 653 -1.06 -16.29 3.83
C LYS A 653 -0.39 -14.92 3.89
N PHE A 654 -1.09 -13.92 4.42
CA PHE A 654 -0.51 -12.59 4.65
C PHE A 654 0.70 -12.62 5.61
N THR A 655 0.81 -13.62 6.48
CA THR A 655 2.01 -13.88 7.29
C THR A 655 3.26 -14.10 6.45
N ASP A 656 3.11 -14.68 5.25
CA ASP A 656 4.21 -15.02 4.35
C ASP A 656 4.73 -13.79 3.57
N LEU A 657 4.02 -12.65 3.70
CA LEU A 657 4.38 -11.34 3.16
C LEU A 657 5.05 -10.41 4.18
N LEU A 658 5.07 -10.77 5.46
CA LEU A 658 5.67 -9.95 6.50
C LEU A 658 7.20 -10.11 6.48
N PRO A 659 7.97 -9.01 6.59
CA PRO A 659 9.42 -9.11 6.74
C PRO A 659 9.74 -9.77 8.08
N ILE A 660 10.67 -10.72 8.07
CA ILE A 660 11.22 -11.31 9.29
C ILE A 660 12.40 -10.44 9.72
N GLU A 661 12.41 -10.00 10.98
CA GLU A 661 13.59 -9.37 11.59
C GLU A 661 14.62 -10.46 11.92
N VAL A 662 15.79 -10.41 11.28
CA VAL A 662 16.85 -11.42 11.43
C VAL A 662 18.13 -10.74 11.93
N ARG A 663 18.89 -11.45 12.78
CA ARG A 663 20.21 -11.04 13.27
C ARG A 663 21.29 -11.71 12.42
N GLU A 664 22.46 -11.09 12.29
CA GLU A 664 23.54 -11.63 11.44
C GLU A 664 24.04 -13.01 11.92
N ASP A 665 23.97 -13.28 13.23
CA ASP A 665 24.35 -14.56 13.84
C ASP A 665 23.24 -15.65 13.83
N ASP A 666 22.10 -15.44 13.15
CA ASP A 666 20.96 -16.37 13.22
C ASP A 666 21.29 -17.75 12.57
N PRO A 667 21.18 -18.87 13.32
CA PRO A 667 21.46 -20.21 12.78
C PRO A 667 20.62 -20.60 11.56
N SER A 668 19.45 -19.99 11.35
CA SER A 668 18.59 -20.27 10.19
C SER A 668 19.13 -19.71 8.86
N LEU A 669 20.07 -18.76 8.91
CA LEU A 669 20.78 -18.25 7.71
C LEU A 669 22.01 -19.07 7.33
N GLN A 670 22.46 -19.98 8.19
CA GLN A 670 23.64 -20.79 7.93
C GLN A 670 23.38 -21.82 6.81
N LYS A 671 24.41 -22.07 5.99
CA LYS A 671 24.35 -23.14 4.98
C LYS A 671 24.28 -24.51 5.69
N PRO A 672 23.66 -25.54 5.07
CA PRO A 672 23.81 -26.92 5.53
C PRO A 672 25.29 -27.31 5.65
N SER A 673 25.58 -28.31 6.49
CA SER A 673 26.97 -28.72 6.76
C SER A 673 27.73 -29.08 5.48
N GLU A 674 29.06 -29.01 5.50
CA GLU A 674 29.83 -29.41 4.31
C GLU A 674 29.59 -30.87 3.93
N ASP A 675 29.31 -31.74 4.90
CA ASP A 675 29.08 -33.16 4.65
C ASP A 675 27.66 -33.43 4.12
N ASP A 676 26.66 -32.68 4.59
CA ASP A 676 25.34 -32.57 3.93
C ASP A 676 25.50 -32.16 2.45
N LEU A 677 26.35 -31.16 2.18
CA LEU A 677 26.57 -30.64 0.83
C LEU A 677 27.32 -31.66 -0.04
N LYS A 678 28.33 -32.36 0.47
CA LYS A 678 29.02 -33.46 -0.22
C LYS A 678 28.03 -34.59 -0.54
N GLU A 679 27.23 -35.03 0.42
CA GLU A 679 26.24 -36.10 0.22
C GLU A 679 25.16 -35.72 -0.82
N LYS A 680 24.61 -34.50 -0.72
CA LYS A 680 23.61 -33.99 -1.67
C LYS A 680 24.20 -33.80 -3.07
N THR A 681 25.46 -33.37 -3.17
CA THR A 681 26.18 -33.23 -4.45
C THR A 681 26.40 -34.59 -5.09
N GLU A 682 26.86 -35.59 -4.34
CA GLU A 682 27.12 -36.93 -4.86
C GLU A 682 25.81 -37.64 -5.30
N LYS A 683 24.76 -37.58 -4.48
CA LYS A 683 23.42 -38.06 -4.85
C LYS A 683 22.89 -37.39 -6.13
N THR A 684 23.13 -36.09 -6.29
CA THR A 684 22.72 -35.34 -7.49
C THR A 684 23.57 -35.72 -8.71
N ARG A 685 24.89 -35.88 -8.54
CA ARG A 685 25.82 -36.32 -9.59
C ARG A 685 25.42 -37.67 -10.16
N GLN A 686 25.24 -38.68 -9.31
CA GLN A 686 24.81 -40.03 -9.72
C GLN A 686 23.45 -40.02 -10.45
N ALA A 687 22.50 -39.18 -9.99
CA ALA A 687 21.19 -39.05 -10.63
C ALA A 687 21.27 -38.36 -12.01
N LEU A 688 22.11 -37.33 -12.16
CA LEU A 688 22.38 -36.67 -13.43
C LEU A 688 23.10 -37.61 -14.41
N GLU A 689 24.14 -38.31 -13.97
CA GLU A 689 24.89 -39.27 -14.77
C GLU A 689 23.98 -40.38 -15.33
N LYS A 690 23.05 -40.91 -14.52
CA LYS A 690 22.05 -41.89 -14.98
C LYS A 690 21.11 -41.34 -16.05
N MET A 691 20.71 -40.07 -15.96
CA MET A 691 19.89 -39.43 -16.99
C MET A 691 20.70 -39.13 -18.26
N ILE A 692 21.97 -38.70 -18.11
CA ILE A 692 22.90 -38.45 -19.22
C ILE A 692 23.17 -39.75 -19.97
N ALA A 693 23.48 -40.86 -19.30
CA ALA A 693 23.68 -42.17 -19.91
C ALA A 693 22.47 -42.58 -20.78
N THR A 694 21.25 -42.34 -20.28
CA THR A 694 19.99 -42.61 -20.99
C THR A 694 19.76 -41.71 -22.22
N LYS A 695 20.43 -40.54 -22.29
CA LYS A 695 20.41 -39.65 -23.47
C LYS A 695 21.55 -39.97 -24.44
N VAL A 696 22.71 -40.36 -23.93
CA VAL A 696 23.88 -40.75 -24.72
C VAL A 696 23.63 -42.08 -25.46
N SER A 697 23.00 -43.06 -24.82
CA SER A 697 22.64 -44.34 -25.49
C SER A 697 21.65 -44.18 -26.64
N ALA A 698 20.83 -43.12 -26.64
CA ALA A 698 19.92 -42.79 -27.73
C ALA A 698 20.55 -41.93 -28.84
N ALA A 699 21.81 -41.47 -28.66
CA ALA A 699 22.54 -40.63 -29.60
C ALA A 699 23.77 -41.32 -30.20
N LEU A 700 24.36 -42.29 -29.50
CA LEU A 700 25.39 -43.17 -30.04
C LEU A 700 24.76 -44.23 -30.96
N PRO A 701 25.35 -44.53 -32.14
CA PRO A 701 24.97 -45.69 -32.93
C PRO A 701 25.18 -47.00 -32.15
N VAL A 702 24.30 -47.97 -32.36
CA VAL A 702 24.38 -49.30 -31.73
C VAL A 702 25.58 -50.06 -32.27
N GLN A 703 26.72 -50.01 -31.57
CA GLN A 703 27.96 -50.70 -31.97
C GLN A 703 27.97 -52.20 -31.64
N HIS A 704 27.09 -52.65 -30.75
CA HIS A 704 26.89 -54.06 -30.39
C HIS A 704 25.46 -54.27 -29.90
N ALA A 705 24.91 -55.48 -30.10
CA ALA A 705 23.60 -55.83 -29.57
C ALA A 705 23.62 -55.85 -28.03
N GLU A 706 22.58 -55.32 -27.39
CA GLU A 706 22.43 -55.36 -25.93
C GLU A 706 22.40 -56.81 -25.44
N ARG A 707 23.22 -57.15 -24.45
CA ARG A 707 23.13 -58.45 -23.77
C ARG A 707 21.84 -58.49 -22.94
N GLN A 708 21.08 -59.58 -23.06
CA GLN A 708 19.85 -59.77 -22.28
C GLN A 708 20.13 -59.62 -20.77
N ALA A 709 19.27 -58.89 -20.07
CA ALA A 709 19.34 -58.75 -18.61
C ALA A 709 19.09 -60.10 -17.91
N PRO A 710 19.70 -60.35 -16.73
CA PRO A 710 19.47 -61.57 -15.98
C PRO A 710 18.02 -61.70 -15.52
N VAL A 711 17.51 -62.93 -15.49
CA VAL A 711 16.14 -63.27 -15.07
C VAL A 711 15.84 -62.72 -13.67
N GLN A 712 14.76 -61.96 -13.54
CA GLN A 712 14.34 -61.37 -12.26
C GLN A 712 13.05 -62.04 -11.75
N TYR A 713 13.03 -62.46 -10.49
CA TYR A 713 11.81 -62.95 -9.85
C TYR A 713 11.17 -61.86 -8.99
N ILE A 714 9.88 -61.58 -9.20
CA ILE A 714 9.10 -60.65 -8.37
C ILE A 714 8.02 -61.40 -7.58
N ARG A 715 7.88 -61.07 -6.31
CA ARG A 715 6.84 -61.60 -5.41
C ARG A 715 5.64 -60.66 -5.43
N TYR A 716 4.56 -61.07 -6.09
CA TYR A 716 3.35 -60.27 -6.21
C TYR A 716 2.25 -60.73 -5.24
N THR A 717 1.68 -59.79 -4.50
CA THR A 717 0.49 -60.00 -3.65
C THR A 717 -0.71 -59.38 -4.36
N PRO A 718 -1.67 -60.17 -4.86
CA PRO A 718 -2.90 -59.64 -5.46
C PRO A 718 -3.73 -58.84 -4.45
N SER A 719 -4.32 -57.74 -4.91
CA SER A 719 -5.29 -56.95 -4.13
C SER A 719 -6.65 -57.64 -4.02
N GLN A 720 -7.07 -58.34 -5.07
CA GLN A 720 -8.21 -59.25 -5.05
C GLN A 720 -7.77 -60.59 -4.45
N GLN A 721 -8.33 -60.94 -3.30
CA GLN A 721 -8.03 -62.19 -2.57
C GLN A 721 -9.32 -62.98 -2.31
N GLY A 722 -9.23 -64.30 -2.40
CA GLY A 722 -10.34 -65.23 -2.17
C GLY A 722 -9.98 -66.63 -2.66
N ALA A 723 -10.62 -67.67 -2.14
CA ALA A 723 -10.25 -69.06 -2.43
C ALA A 723 -10.35 -69.43 -3.93
N GLY A 724 -11.31 -68.85 -4.66
CA GLY A 724 -11.46 -69.03 -6.10
C GLY A 724 -10.43 -68.29 -6.98
N PHE A 725 -9.57 -67.44 -6.39
CA PHE A 725 -8.52 -66.73 -7.11
C PHE A 725 -7.15 -67.27 -6.73
N ASN A 726 -6.22 -67.28 -7.70
CA ASN A 726 -4.81 -67.65 -7.48
C ASN A 726 -4.62 -69.02 -6.80
N ALA A 727 -5.54 -69.97 -7.05
CA ALA A 727 -5.60 -71.29 -6.40
C ALA A 727 -5.55 -71.23 -4.85
N GLY A 728 -6.14 -70.20 -4.24
CA GLY A 728 -6.13 -69.97 -2.79
C GLY A 728 -4.81 -69.42 -2.22
N ALA A 729 -3.74 -69.32 -3.02
CA ALA A 729 -2.47 -68.76 -2.56
C ALA A 729 -2.56 -67.23 -2.42
N LYS A 730 -2.11 -66.69 -1.28
CA LYS A 730 -2.11 -65.23 -1.01
C LYS A 730 -1.12 -64.43 -1.86
N GLN A 731 -0.17 -65.10 -2.51
CA GLN A 731 0.87 -64.50 -3.34
C GLN A 731 1.13 -65.36 -4.58
N ARG A 732 1.74 -64.77 -5.61
CA ARG A 732 2.35 -65.48 -6.73
C ARG A 732 3.77 -64.97 -6.96
N ILE A 733 4.66 -65.84 -7.43
CA ILE A 733 5.99 -65.44 -7.92
C ILE A 733 5.88 -65.32 -9.43
N ILE A 734 6.37 -64.21 -10.00
CA ILE A 734 6.38 -63.96 -11.44
C ILE A 734 7.84 -63.88 -11.88
N GLN A 735 8.21 -64.67 -12.87
CA GLN A 735 9.50 -64.62 -13.52
C GLN A 735 9.45 -63.57 -14.64
N MET A 736 10.18 -62.47 -14.46
CA MET A 736 10.34 -61.41 -15.45
C MET A 736 11.60 -61.70 -16.28
N VAL A 737 11.43 -61.68 -17.60
CA VAL A 737 12.51 -61.80 -18.59
C VAL A 737 12.32 -60.66 -19.59
N GLU A 738 13.37 -59.91 -19.89
CA GLU A 738 13.30 -58.87 -20.92
C GLU A 738 13.26 -59.53 -22.30
N VAL A 739 12.27 -59.16 -23.13
CA VAL A 739 12.15 -59.68 -24.49
C VAL A 739 13.32 -59.17 -25.32
N GLN A 740 14.00 -60.08 -26.02
CA GLN A 740 15.10 -59.74 -26.91
C GLN A 740 14.64 -58.74 -27.98
N LYS A 741 15.28 -57.57 -28.01
CA LYS A 741 15.08 -56.54 -29.04
C LYS A 741 15.85 -56.98 -30.28
N ASP A 742 15.22 -56.85 -31.45
CA ASP A 742 15.91 -57.04 -32.74
C ASP A 742 16.72 -55.78 -33.06
N PRO A 743 18.06 -55.86 -33.23
CA PRO A 743 18.90 -54.71 -33.56
C PRO A 743 18.62 -54.13 -34.96
N MET A 744 17.89 -54.85 -35.83
CA MET A 744 17.49 -54.40 -37.17
C MET A 744 16.06 -53.85 -37.23
N GLU A 745 15.29 -53.89 -36.14
CA GLU A 745 13.89 -53.46 -36.14
C GLU A 745 13.76 -51.91 -36.13
N PRO A 746 13.03 -51.31 -37.11
CA PRO A 746 12.81 -49.87 -37.13
C PRO A 746 11.79 -49.40 -36.06
N PRO A 747 11.78 -48.11 -35.67
CA PRO A 747 10.87 -47.59 -34.66
C PRO A 747 9.38 -47.84 -34.97
N ARG A 748 8.74 -48.73 -34.20
CA ARG A 748 7.35 -49.21 -34.41
C ARG A 748 6.26 -48.13 -34.47
N PHE A 749 6.48 -46.93 -33.93
CA PHE A 749 5.44 -45.92 -33.71
C PHE A 749 5.85 -44.51 -34.16
N LYS A 750 4.88 -43.73 -34.65
CA LYS A 750 5.08 -42.33 -35.07
C LYS A 750 5.16 -41.38 -33.85
N ILE A 751 6.38 -41.01 -33.47
CA ILE A 751 6.68 -40.14 -32.31
C ILE A 751 6.29 -38.67 -32.58
N ASN A 752 6.19 -38.24 -33.83
CA ASN A 752 5.99 -36.84 -34.24
C ASN A 752 4.57 -36.26 -34.03
N LYS A 753 3.70 -36.93 -33.25
CA LYS A 753 2.34 -36.44 -32.96
C LYS A 753 2.38 -35.25 -31.98
N LYS A 754 2.43 -34.03 -32.52
CA LYS A 754 2.28 -32.78 -31.73
C LYS A 754 0.94 -32.82 -30.98
N ILE A 755 1.00 -32.61 -29.66
CA ILE A 755 -0.15 -32.37 -28.78
C ILE A 755 -0.09 -30.92 -28.27
N PRO A 756 -1.23 -30.28 -27.92
CA PRO A 756 -1.22 -29.03 -27.18
C PRO A 756 -0.43 -29.17 -25.88
N ARG A 757 0.15 -28.07 -25.38
CA ARG A 757 0.73 -28.06 -24.03
C ARG A 757 -0.40 -28.36 -23.03
N GLY A 758 -0.14 -29.28 -22.09
CA GLY A 758 -1.05 -29.52 -20.97
C GLY A 758 -1.22 -28.27 -20.09
N PRO A 759 -2.23 -28.24 -19.20
CA PRO A 759 -2.40 -27.14 -18.27
C PRO A 759 -1.12 -26.96 -17.41
N PRO A 760 -0.76 -25.72 -17.05
CA PRO A 760 0.32 -25.49 -16.10
C PRO A 760 -0.02 -26.08 -14.73
N SER A 761 0.97 -26.21 -13.84
CA SER A 761 0.67 -26.42 -12.41
C SER A 761 -0.27 -25.33 -11.89
N PRO A 762 -1.12 -25.60 -10.88
CA PRO A 762 -2.02 -24.60 -10.30
C PRO A 762 -1.31 -23.27 -10.03
N PRO A 763 -1.95 -22.12 -10.38
CA PRO A 763 -1.32 -20.82 -10.26
C PRO A 763 -0.95 -20.54 -8.81
N ALA A 764 0.29 -20.08 -8.59
CA ALA A 764 0.71 -19.64 -7.28
C ALA A 764 -0.02 -18.32 -6.91
N PRO A 765 -0.44 -18.14 -5.64
CA PRO A 765 -0.98 -16.87 -5.18
C PRO A 765 -0.01 -15.72 -5.40
N ILE A 766 -0.52 -14.58 -5.88
CA ILE A 766 0.29 -13.42 -6.19
C ILE A 766 0.56 -12.64 -4.90
N MET A 767 1.71 -12.90 -4.29
CA MET A 767 2.15 -12.28 -3.04
C MET A 767 2.72 -10.87 -3.31
N HIS A 768 1.83 -9.92 -3.59
CA HIS A 768 2.16 -8.51 -3.77
C HIS A 768 1.77 -7.66 -2.56
N SER A 769 2.39 -6.48 -2.45
CA SER A 769 1.92 -5.41 -1.56
C SER A 769 0.56 -4.85 -2.02
N PRO A 770 -0.22 -4.19 -1.14
CA PRO A 770 -1.46 -3.52 -1.53
C PRO A 770 -1.23 -2.54 -2.69
N THR A 771 -2.09 -2.61 -3.71
CA THR A 771 -1.93 -1.81 -4.95
C THR A 771 -1.76 -0.31 -4.64
N ARG A 772 -0.65 0.27 -5.12
CA ARG A 772 -0.41 1.72 -5.03
C ARG A 772 -1.53 2.43 -5.79
N LYS A 773 -2.24 3.35 -5.12
CA LYS A 773 -3.28 4.17 -5.76
C LYS A 773 -2.63 5.07 -6.82
N VAL A 774 -2.81 4.70 -8.09
CA VAL A 774 -2.42 5.52 -9.25
C VAL A 774 -3.29 6.78 -9.24
N THR A 775 -2.67 7.96 -9.33
CA THR A 775 -3.43 9.22 -9.40
C THR A 775 -3.96 9.46 -10.82
N VAL A 776 -5.08 10.18 -10.96
CA VAL A 776 -5.60 10.55 -12.29
C VAL A 776 -4.57 11.33 -13.10
N LYS A 777 -3.77 12.19 -12.45
CA LYS A 777 -2.64 12.87 -13.08
C LYS A 777 -1.59 11.87 -13.57
N GLU A 778 -1.11 10.97 -12.72
CA GLU A 778 -0.12 9.94 -13.11
C GLU A 778 -0.63 9.09 -14.29
N GLN A 779 -1.91 8.72 -14.29
CA GLN A 779 -2.55 7.99 -15.39
C GLN A 779 -2.66 8.82 -16.70
N GLN A 780 -2.64 10.15 -16.63
CA GLN A 780 -2.59 11.06 -17.77
C GLN A 780 -1.14 11.32 -18.22
N ASP A 781 -0.20 11.52 -17.29
CA ASP A 781 1.23 11.71 -17.56
C ASP A 781 1.82 10.48 -18.29
N TRP A 782 1.39 9.27 -17.93
CA TRP A 782 1.76 8.01 -18.60
C TRP A 782 0.93 7.69 -19.85
N LYS A 783 0.04 8.57 -20.32
CA LYS A 783 -0.79 8.35 -21.51
C LYS A 783 0.00 8.61 -22.79
N ILE A 784 0.73 7.60 -23.26
CA ILE A 784 1.50 7.63 -24.51
C ILE A 784 0.60 8.06 -25.69
N PRO A 785 0.92 9.15 -26.40
CA PRO A 785 0.19 9.57 -27.61
C PRO A 785 0.27 8.52 -28.73
N PRO A 786 -0.72 8.44 -29.64
CA PRO A 786 -0.65 7.54 -30.78
C PRO A 786 0.55 7.87 -31.67
N CYS A 787 1.38 6.87 -31.98
CA CYS A 787 2.55 7.06 -32.85
C CYS A 787 2.11 7.29 -34.30
N ILE A 788 1.99 8.57 -34.68
CA ILE A 788 1.73 9.00 -36.05
C ILE A 788 3.07 9.01 -36.79
N SER A 789 3.37 7.93 -37.50
CA SER A 789 4.59 7.81 -38.30
C SER A 789 4.47 8.56 -39.62
N ASN A 790 5.49 9.36 -39.95
CA ASN A 790 5.64 9.95 -41.28
C ASN A 790 5.91 8.92 -42.40
N TRP A 791 6.28 7.68 -42.06
CA TRP A 791 6.68 6.64 -43.02
C TRP A 791 5.75 5.42 -43.07
N LYS A 792 5.10 5.05 -41.95
CA LYS A 792 4.37 3.78 -41.84
C LYS A 792 2.91 3.97 -41.43
N ASN A 793 2.01 3.71 -42.37
CA ASN A 793 0.56 3.71 -42.17
C ASN A 793 -0.03 2.33 -42.49
N ALA A 794 0.28 1.32 -41.68
CA ALA A 794 -0.03 -0.09 -41.96
C ALA A 794 -1.53 -0.43 -42.08
N LYS A 795 -2.43 0.49 -41.69
CA LYS A 795 -3.89 0.35 -41.80
C LYS A 795 -4.52 1.36 -42.78
N GLY A 796 -3.73 2.13 -43.52
CA GLY A 796 -4.22 3.06 -44.55
C GLY A 796 -5.06 4.23 -44.01
N PHE A 797 -4.94 4.59 -42.73
CA PHE A 797 -5.76 5.65 -42.14
C PHE A 797 -5.49 7.03 -42.76
N THR A 798 -6.55 7.78 -43.08
CA THR A 798 -6.45 9.20 -43.45
C THR A 798 -6.16 10.02 -42.20
N ILE A 799 -4.94 10.53 -42.08
CA ILE A 799 -4.50 11.33 -40.93
C ILE A 799 -4.47 12.81 -41.35
N PRO A 800 -5.18 13.71 -40.64
CA PRO A 800 -5.11 15.17 -40.87
C PRO A 800 -3.68 15.72 -40.85
N LEU A 801 -3.41 16.73 -41.67
CA LEU A 801 -2.06 17.26 -41.89
C LEU A 801 -1.44 17.86 -40.61
N ASP A 802 -2.24 18.52 -39.79
CA ASP A 802 -1.80 19.04 -38.48
C ASP A 802 -1.34 17.91 -37.55
N LYS A 803 -2.08 16.79 -37.50
CA LYS A 803 -1.73 15.61 -36.69
C LYS A 803 -0.57 14.81 -37.27
N ARG A 804 -0.35 14.86 -38.59
CA ARG A 804 0.83 14.29 -39.24
C ARG A 804 2.09 15.08 -38.93
N LEU A 805 2.03 16.41 -38.98
CA LEU A 805 3.18 17.29 -38.74
C LEU A 805 3.45 17.54 -37.24
N ALA A 806 2.48 17.33 -36.35
CA ALA A 806 2.60 17.59 -34.91
C ALA A 806 3.75 16.83 -34.21
N ALA A 807 4.16 15.67 -34.73
CA ALA A 807 5.25 14.87 -34.16
C ALA A 807 6.65 15.26 -34.67
N ASP A 808 6.74 16.10 -35.70
CA ASP A 808 7.97 16.36 -36.46
C ASP A 808 8.93 17.35 -35.76
N GLY A 809 8.47 18.04 -34.70
CA GLY A 809 9.30 18.89 -33.84
C GLY A 809 9.89 20.17 -34.49
N ARG A 810 9.76 20.34 -35.81
CA ARG A 810 10.36 21.46 -36.58
C ARG A 810 10.02 22.85 -36.03
N GLY A 811 8.81 23.03 -35.49
CA GLY A 811 8.39 24.29 -34.84
C GLY A 811 9.09 24.63 -33.51
N LEU A 812 9.86 23.70 -32.93
CA LEU A 812 10.74 23.95 -31.77
C LEU A 812 12.21 24.22 -32.17
N GLN A 813 12.58 24.01 -33.44
CA GLN A 813 13.94 24.26 -33.93
C GLN A 813 14.07 25.69 -34.45
N SER A 814 14.68 26.57 -33.67
CA SER A 814 15.07 27.90 -34.13
C SER A 814 16.42 27.84 -34.85
N THR A 815 16.44 28.23 -36.13
CA THR A 815 17.66 28.31 -36.95
C THR A 815 18.47 29.56 -36.59
N ALA A 816 19.21 29.50 -35.49
CA ALA A 816 20.09 30.57 -35.05
C ALA A 816 21.32 30.69 -35.98
N ILE A 817 21.42 31.79 -36.72
CA ILE A 817 22.58 32.12 -37.57
C ILE A 817 23.61 32.87 -36.74
N ASN A 818 24.89 32.49 -36.85
CA ASN A 818 25.99 33.12 -36.13
C ASN A 818 26.41 34.44 -36.82
N GLU A 819 26.47 35.54 -36.06
CA GLU A 819 26.91 36.87 -36.55
C GLU A 819 28.28 36.86 -37.24
N ASN A 820 29.14 35.88 -36.92
CA ASN A 820 30.44 35.74 -37.57
C ASN A 820 30.33 35.51 -39.08
N PHE A 821 29.19 35.02 -39.60
CA PHE A 821 28.95 34.96 -41.04
C PHE A 821 28.81 36.36 -41.69
N ALA A 822 28.23 37.34 -40.98
CA ALA A 822 28.17 38.73 -41.48
C ALA A 822 29.58 39.35 -41.47
N LYS A 823 30.30 39.22 -40.35
CA LYS A 823 31.69 39.72 -40.19
C LYS A 823 32.63 39.12 -41.24
N LEU A 824 32.45 37.83 -41.57
CA LEU A 824 33.20 37.15 -42.64
C LEU A 824 32.81 37.67 -44.04
N ALA A 825 31.52 37.89 -44.32
CA ALA A 825 31.07 38.43 -45.60
C ALA A 825 31.60 39.86 -45.84
N GLU A 826 31.56 40.72 -44.83
CA GLU A 826 32.12 42.09 -44.88
C GLU A 826 33.64 42.08 -45.10
N ALA A 827 34.37 41.20 -44.40
CA ALA A 827 35.81 41.03 -44.58
C ALA A 827 36.17 40.54 -45.99
N LEU A 828 35.43 39.55 -46.52
CA LEU A 828 35.65 39.03 -47.89
C LEU A 828 35.28 40.06 -48.97
N TYR A 829 34.20 40.82 -48.78
CA TYR A 829 33.82 41.90 -49.70
C TYR A 829 34.89 43.01 -49.73
N THR A 830 35.42 43.40 -48.57
CA THR A 830 36.53 44.34 -48.44
C THR A 830 37.80 43.81 -49.11
N ALA A 831 38.08 42.51 -48.97
CA ALA A 831 39.23 41.86 -49.59
C ALA A 831 39.13 41.79 -51.12
N ASP A 832 37.98 41.47 -51.69
CA ASP A 832 37.75 41.48 -53.15
C ASP A 832 37.90 42.90 -53.72
N LEU A 833 37.30 43.90 -53.06
CA LEU A 833 37.42 45.31 -53.47
C LEU A 833 38.89 45.76 -53.50
N LYS A 834 39.68 45.43 -52.47
CA LYS A 834 41.12 45.74 -52.42
C LYS A 834 41.95 44.88 -53.39
N ALA A 835 41.56 43.64 -53.66
CA ALA A 835 42.22 42.81 -54.67
C ALA A 835 42.03 43.39 -56.09
N ARG A 836 40.82 43.88 -56.42
CA ARG A 836 40.53 44.54 -57.70
C ARG A 836 41.33 45.82 -57.88
N GLU A 837 41.37 46.71 -56.89
CA GLU A 837 42.23 47.90 -56.90
C GLU A 837 43.71 47.52 -57.18
N ALA A 838 44.22 46.50 -56.50
CA ALA A 838 45.60 46.03 -56.66
C ALA A 838 45.87 45.29 -57.99
N VAL A 839 44.84 44.82 -58.70
CA VAL A 839 44.96 44.25 -60.06
C VAL A 839 44.93 45.37 -61.11
N ASP A 840 43.98 46.30 -61.02
CA ASP A 840 43.89 47.48 -61.90
C ASP A 840 45.17 48.33 -61.86
N MET A 841 45.74 48.52 -60.66
CA MET A 841 47.03 49.20 -60.48
C MET A 841 48.16 48.48 -61.22
N ARG A 842 48.24 47.15 -61.14
CA ARG A 842 49.25 46.35 -61.84
C ARG A 842 49.07 46.36 -63.35
N ALA A 843 47.84 46.22 -63.84
CA ALA A 843 47.54 46.31 -65.28
C ALA A 843 47.92 47.69 -65.87
N LYS A 844 47.73 48.78 -65.12
CA LYS A 844 48.18 50.13 -65.51
C LYS A 844 49.71 50.27 -65.55
N VAL A 845 50.43 49.61 -64.64
CA VAL A 845 51.91 49.59 -64.65
C VAL A 845 52.45 48.72 -65.79
N GLU A 846 51.87 47.54 -66.03
CA GLU A 846 52.28 46.67 -67.13
C GLU A 846 52.02 47.31 -68.50
N THR A 847 50.89 47.99 -68.68
CA THR A 847 50.58 48.68 -69.96
C THR A 847 51.47 49.89 -70.22
N THR A 848 51.88 50.67 -69.21
CA THR A 848 52.85 51.76 -69.42
C THR A 848 54.25 51.23 -69.71
N LEU A 849 54.69 50.15 -69.03
CA LEU A 849 55.97 49.50 -69.29
C LEU A 849 56.03 48.84 -70.68
N ALA A 850 54.94 48.18 -71.10
CA ALA A 850 54.79 47.63 -72.45
C ALA A 850 54.78 48.72 -73.54
N LYS A 851 54.15 49.88 -73.28
CA LYS A 851 54.20 51.05 -74.19
C LYS A 851 55.63 51.55 -74.37
N LYS A 852 56.37 51.73 -73.27
CA LYS A 852 57.78 52.15 -73.32
C LYS A 852 58.66 51.15 -74.09
N GLN A 853 58.51 49.85 -73.84
CA GLN A 853 59.21 48.82 -74.61
C GLN A 853 58.83 48.80 -76.10
N LYS A 854 57.60 49.21 -76.47
CA LYS A 854 57.21 49.36 -77.87
C LYS A 854 57.91 50.56 -78.51
N GLU A 855 57.94 51.70 -77.82
CA GLU A 855 58.63 52.92 -78.28
C GLU A 855 60.14 52.67 -78.46
N GLU A 856 60.79 51.95 -77.54
CA GLU A 856 62.18 51.51 -77.66
C GLU A 856 62.41 50.56 -78.85
N LYS A 857 61.49 49.62 -79.12
CA LYS A 857 61.56 48.73 -80.29
C LYS A 857 61.32 49.46 -81.61
N GLU A 858 60.44 50.46 -81.62
CA GLU A 858 60.14 51.27 -82.79
C GLU A 858 61.31 52.20 -83.14
N ALA A 859 61.97 52.79 -82.13
CA ALA A 859 63.24 53.49 -82.30
C ALA A 859 64.34 52.56 -82.86
N ARG A 860 64.55 51.37 -82.26
CA ARG A 860 65.54 50.40 -82.74
C ARG A 860 65.28 49.91 -84.17
N LEU A 861 64.02 49.78 -84.58
CA LEU A 861 63.64 49.48 -85.96
C LEU A 861 63.94 50.65 -86.91
N ARG A 862 63.78 51.90 -86.45
CA ARG A 862 64.11 53.12 -87.19
C ARG A 862 65.62 53.25 -87.40
N ASP A 863 66.43 52.93 -86.39
CA ASP A 863 67.89 52.90 -86.48
C ASP A 863 68.37 51.78 -87.41
N LEU A 864 67.81 50.58 -87.30
CA LEU A 864 68.10 49.47 -88.21
C LEU A 864 67.72 49.80 -89.67
N ALA A 865 66.60 50.51 -89.88
CA ALA A 865 66.18 50.99 -91.19
C ALA A 865 67.07 52.12 -91.73
N ASN A 866 67.69 52.94 -90.87
CA ASN A 866 68.71 53.90 -91.27
C ASN A 866 70.02 53.19 -91.65
N HIS A 867 70.44 52.17 -90.90
CA HIS A 867 71.62 51.37 -91.21
C HIS A 867 71.46 50.63 -92.55
N ALA A 868 70.32 49.95 -92.76
CA ALA A 868 69.99 49.32 -94.03
C ALA A 868 69.85 50.30 -95.22
N ARG A 869 69.75 51.62 -94.97
CA ARG A 869 69.84 52.67 -96.00
C ARG A 869 71.29 53.10 -96.26
N THR A 870 72.15 53.19 -95.24
CA THR A 870 73.59 53.45 -95.45
C THR A 870 74.28 52.29 -96.16
N ASP A 871 73.94 51.06 -95.80
CA ASP A 871 74.54 49.84 -96.39
C ASP A 871 74.15 49.66 -97.86
N ARG A 872 73.01 50.22 -98.27
CA ARG A 872 72.55 50.25 -99.66
C ARG A 872 73.20 51.37 -100.50
N ALA A 873 74.01 52.23 -99.89
CA ALA A 873 74.68 53.37 -100.52
C ALA A 873 76.23 53.27 -100.54
N GLY A 874 76.81 52.20 -99.98
CA GLY A 874 78.26 52.06 -99.77
C GLY A 874 78.94 50.98 -100.64
N ILE A 875 80.21 51.23 -100.99
CA ILE A 875 81.05 50.37 -101.83
C ILE A 875 81.43 49.06 -101.10
N ARG A 876 81.45 47.94 -101.83
CA ARG A 876 81.99 46.65 -101.36
C ARG A 876 83.50 46.72 -101.15
N ASN A 877 83.97 46.28 -99.99
CA ASN A 877 85.28 45.60 -99.84
C ASN A 877 85.03 44.13 -99.50
N ALA A 878 85.94 43.26 -99.91
CA ALA A 878 85.81 41.81 -99.75
C ALA A 878 87.04 41.23 -99.05
N ASP A 879 86.99 41.15 -97.71
CA ASP A 879 87.88 40.33 -96.88
C ASP A 879 87.28 40.15 -95.47
N LYS A 880 86.62 38.99 -95.26
CA LYS A 880 86.18 38.38 -93.98
C LYS A 880 85.22 37.24 -94.31
N LYS A 881 85.74 36.03 -94.54
CA LYS A 881 84.91 34.86 -94.91
C LYS A 881 84.85 33.74 -93.87
N ASP A 882 85.82 33.71 -92.95
CA ASP A 882 86.04 32.56 -92.07
C ASP A 882 85.61 32.78 -90.61
N GLU A 883 85.18 34.00 -90.24
CA GLU A 883 84.59 34.28 -88.92
C GLU A 883 83.07 34.02 -88.87
N GLU A 884 82.31 34.43 -89.90
CA GLU A 884 80.85 34.23 -89.96
C GLU A 884 80.41 32.76 -89.87
N GLY A 885 81.28 31.82 -90.25
CA GLY A 885 80.99 30.39 -90.22
C GLY A 885 80.72 29.89 -88.79
N MET A 886 81.57 30.27 -87.83
CA MET A 886 81.45 29.78 -86.46
C MET A 886 80.31 30.44 -85.69
N GLU A 887 80.03 31.72 -85.91
CA GLU A 887 78.86 32.38 -85.31
C GLU A 887 77.54 31.74 -85.77
N ARG A 888 77.41 31.40 -87.06
CA ARG A 888 76.19 30.76 -87.60
C ARG A 888 75.91 29.42 -86.93
N ASP A 889 76.93 28.63 -86.61
CA ASP A 889 76.77 27.34 -85.93
C ASP A 889 76.61 27.46 -84.41
N GLN A 890 77.22 28.45 -83.75
CA GLN A 890 76.89 28.78 -82.35
C GLN A 890 75.42 29.22 -82.21
N ILE A 891 74.94 30.10 -83.09
CA ILE A 891 73.53 30.55 -83.14
C ILE A 891 72.56 29.40 -83.50
N ARG A 892 73.02 28.33 -84.17
CA ARG A 892 72.24 27.09 -84.36
C ARG A 892 72.18 26.27 -83.07
N GLN A 893 73.30 26.12 -82.36
CA GLN A 893 73.37 25.37 -81.10
C GLN A 893 72.58 26.05 -79.96
N GLU A 894 72.65 27.39 -79.84
CA GLU A 894 71.82 28.13 -78.87
C GLU A 894 70.33 27.98 -79.17
N ARG A 895 69.91 28.18 -80.42
CA ARG A 895 68.52 27.92 -80.83
C ARG A 895 68.11 26.44 -80.73
N HIS A 896 69.03 25.51 -80.49
CA HIS A 896 68.71 24.12 -80.15
C HIS A 896 68.52 23.95 -78.63
N LYS A 897 69.45 24.47 -77.81
CA LYS A 897 69.34 24.51 -76.34
C LYS A 897 68.10 25.25 -75.87
N GLU A 898 67.76 26.39 -76.47
CA GLU A 898 66.60 27.20 -76.08
C GLU A 898 65.28 26.49 -76.41
N ARG A 899 65.16 25.83 -77.58
CA ARG A 899 64.00 25.00 -77.91
C ARG A 899 63.87 23.78 -76.98
N GLN A 900 64.98 23.17 -76.54
CA GLN A 900 64.94 22.14 -75.49
C GLN A 900 64.46 22.72 -74.15
N ARG A 901 64.91 23.92 -73.76
CA ARG A 901 64.46 24.61 -72.53
C ARG A 901 62.97 24.95 -72.57
N GLN A 902 62.46 25.47 -73.68
CA GLN A 902 61.03 25.72 -73.89
C GLN A 902 60.20 24.42 -73.88
N SER A 903 60.68 23.37 -74.55
CA SER A 903 59.98 22.07 -74.60
C SER A 903 59.93 21.38 -73.23
N ALA A 904 60.96 21.53 -72.40
CA ALA A 904 60.93 21.10 -71.01
C ALA A 904 59.90 21.91 -70.20
N LEU A 905 59.84 23.23 -70.36
CA LEU A 905 58.91 24.10 -69.64
C LEU A 905 57.44 23.84 -70.03
N GLN A 906 57.16 23.59 -71.31
CA GLN A 906 55.83 23.19 -71.79
C GLN A 906 55.41 21.78 -71.32
N ARG A 907 56.36 20.88 -71.01
CA ARG A 907 56.08 19.54 -70.47
C ARG A 907 55.83 19.51 -68.96
N ALA A 908 56.11 20.58 -68.24
CA ALA A 908 55.96 20.66 -66.78
C ALA A 908 54.64 21.33 -66.32
N GLY A 909 53.77 21.75 -67.25
CA GLY A 909 52.46 22.33 -66.95
C GLY A 909 51.34 21.28 -66.89
N PRO A 910 50.39 21.36 -65.94
CA PRO A 910 49.29 20.39 -65.82
C PRO A 910 48.25 20.51 -66.96
N ASP A 911 47.54 19.39 -67.18
CA ASP A 911 46.78 19.09 -68.40
C ASP A 911 45.63 20.06 -68.73
N LYS A 912 45.53 20.48 -69.99
CA LYS A 912 44.38 21.20 -70.58
C LYS A 912 44.13 20.75 -72.02
N ARG A 913 43.28 19.72 -72.18
CA ARG A 913 42.80 19.27 -73.49
C ARG A 913 41.65 20.15 -74.02
N ASN A 914 41.94 21.02 -74.99
CA ASN A 914 41.29 21.00 -76.31
C ASN A 914 41.80 22.11 -77.23
N ARG A 915 42.11 21.76 -78.48
CA ARG A 915 42.41 22.68 -79.59
C ARG A 915 41.96 22.00 -80.88
N PRO A 916 41.28 22.72 -81.79
CA PRO A 916 41.69 22.61 -83.19
C PRO A 916 41.68 23.96 -83.93
N LYS A 917 42.27 23.95 -85.14
CA LYS A 917 42.39 25.03 -86.13
C LYS A 917 43.54 26.03 -85.96
N GLU A 918 44.72 25.59 -86.39
CA GLU A 918 45.61 26.38 -87.26
C GLU A 918 45.92 25.48 -88.48
N ARG A 919 45.67 25.98 -89.69
CA ARG A 919 46.14 25.46 -90.99
C ARG A 919 46.23 26.63 -91.97
N ASP A 920 47.13 26.52 -92.93
CA ASP A 920 47.58 27.64 -93.75
C ASP A 920 46.66 27.99 -94.92
N ILE A 921 46.79 29.21 -95.43
CA ILE A 921 45.87 29.79 -96.43
C ILE A 921 46.25 29.39 -97.87
N SER A 922 47.47 28.90 -98.11
CA SER A 922 47.97 28.48 -99.43
C SER A 922 47.11 27.40 -100.10
N GLU A 923 46.56 26.45 -99.35
CA GLU A 923 45.68 25.40 -99.88
C GLU A 923 44.27 25.92 -100.23
N GLN A 924 43.85 27.09 -99.69
CA GLN A 924 42.55 27.71 -100.01
C GLN A 924 42.57 28.49 -101.34
N ILE A 925 43.75 28.85 -101.84
CA ILE A 925 43.93 29.60 -103.09
C ILE A 925 43.80 28.69 -104.33
N ALA A 926 44.02 27.38 -104.19
CA ALA A 926 44.13 26.43 -105.29
C ALA A 926 42.80 26.02 -105.97
N LEU A 927 41.65 26.51 -105.50
CA LEU A 927 40.30 26.14 -105.98
C LEU A 927 39.39 27.38 -106.21
N GLY A 928 39.99 28.56 -106.42
CA GLY A 928 39.34 29.85 -106.15
C GLY A 928 38.40 30.43 -107.22
N VAL A 929 37.22 30.88 -106.76
CA VAL A 929 36.30 31.86 -107.39
C VAL A 929 35.46 32.52 -106.27
N PRO A 930 35.10 33.82 -106.29
CA PRO A 930 35.76 35.02 -106.79
C PRO A 930 36.09 36.02 -105.63
N ASN A 931 36.19 37.32 -105.89
CA ASN A 931 36.64 38.36 -104.95
C ASN A 931 35.50 39.24 -104.37
N ALA A 932 35.74 39.80 -103.17
CA ALA A 932 35.15 40.99 -102.54
C ALA A 932 33.61 41.14 -102.37
N GLY A 933 33.13 41.12 -101.11
CA GLY A 933 31.86 41.76 -100.72
C GLY A 933 31.12 41.15 -99.51
N ALA A 934 31.09 41.91 -98.38
CA ALA A 934 30.15 41.85 -97.25
C ALA A 934 29.54 40.50 -96.73
N SER A 935 29.76 40.24 -95.43
CA SER A 935 28.88 39.48 -94.50
C SER A 935 28.20 38.19 -95.00
N GLY A 936 28.81 37.03 -94.74
CA GLY A 936 28.14 35.72 -94.81
C GLY A 936 27.46 35.32 -93.49
N ALA A 937 26.18 34.93 -93.55
CA ALA A 937 25.42 34.44 -92.40
C ALA A 937 25.56 32.91 -92.19
N GLN A 938 25.39 32.41 -90.95
CA GLN A 938 25.55 30.99 -90.61
C GLN A 938 24.49 30.37 -89.66
N PHE A 939 23.33 31.00 -89.45
CA PHE A 939 22.23 30.42 -88.66
C PHE A 939 20.84 30.70 -89.25
N ASP A 940 19.90 29.75 -89.10
CA ASP A 940 18.48 29.91 -89.47
C ASP A 940 17.76 30.82 -88.46
N ALA A 941 17.13 31.89 -88.96
CA ALA A 941 16.43 32.86 -88.15
C ALA A 941 15.26 32.29 -87.31
N ARG A 942 14.72 31.12 -87.66
CA ARG A 942 13.66 30.44 -86.89
C ARG A 942 14.14 29.82 -85.57
N LEU A 943 15.46 29.64 -85.41
CA LEU A 943 16.07 29.11 -84.18
C LEU A 943 16.62 30.20 -83.26
N PHE A 944 16.58 31.47 -83.67
CA PHE A 944 16.93 32.62 -82.83
C PHE A 944 15.68 33.40 -82.42
N ASN A 945 15.60 33.79 -81.14
CA ASN A 945 14.56 34.66 -80.58
C ASN A 945 13.11 34.11 -80.53
N MET A 946 12.94 32.81 -80.28
CA MET A 946 11.63 32.15 -80.07
C MET A 946 10.92 32.48 -78.71
N GLN A 947 11.21 33.63 -78.08
CA GLN A 947 10.56 34.04 -76.82
C GLN A 947 10.14 35.52 -76.83
N SER A 948 8.98 35.80 -77.44
CA SER A 948 8.34 37.12 -77.40
C SER A 948 7.64 37.36 -76.05
N VAL A 949 8.03 38.41 -75.33
CA VAL A 949 7.43 38.79 -74.05
C VAL A 949 6.13 39.58 -74.27
N ARG A 950 5.06 39.23 -73.55
CA ARG A 950 3.86 40.08 -73.37
C ARG A 950 3.79 40.56 -71.93
N ILE A 951 3.76 41.88 -71.74
CA ILE A 951 3.54 42.52 -70.44
C ILE A 951 2.08 42.98 -70.35
N ILE A 952 1.39 42.59 -69.29
CA ILE A 952 0.11 43.18 -68.85
C ILE A 952 0.27 43.49 -67.36
N LEU A 953 -0.19 44.66 -66.93
CA LEU A 953 0.12 45.24 -65.62
C LEU A 953 -1.11 45.96 -65.08
N PHE A 954 -1.61 45.58 -63.90
CA PHE A 954 -2.63 46.33 -63.17
C PHE A 954 -2.41 46.33 -61.66
N LYS A 955 -2.99 47.33 -60.97
CA LYS A 955 -2.69 47.76 -59.59
C LYS A 955 -3.77 47.37 -58.58
N LEU A 956 -3.39 47.34 -57.29
CA LEU A 956 -3.92 48.06 -56.11
C LEU A 956 -3.34 47.38 -54.83
N HIS A 957 -3.07 47.99 -53.67
CA HIS A 957 -2.91 49.38 -53.18
C HIS A 957 -2.25 49.26 -51.78
N LYS A 958 -1.44 50.16 -51.21
CA LYS A 958 -1.16 51.59 -51.45
C LYS A 958 0.34 51.93 -51.34
N ARG A 959 0.73 53.07 -51.94
CA ARG A 959 2.06 53.71 -51.99
C ARG A 959 3.12 52.96 -52.82
N GLU A 960 3.99 53.76 -53.42
CA GLU A 960 4.72 53.45 -54.66
C GLU A 960 6.13 54.04 -54.58
N TYR A 961 7.12 53.32 -55.13
CA TYR A 961 8.33 53.90 -55.73
C TYR A 961 8.72 53.06 -56.96
N TYR A 962 9.51 53.64 -57.87
CA TYR A 962 9.59 53.20 -59.27
C TYR A 962 10.61 52.07 -59.54
N LEU A 963 10.33 51.28 -60.58
CA LEU A 963 11.22 50.28 -61.18
C LEU A 963 12.24 50.90 -62.15
N PRO A 964 13.34 50.19 -62.47
CA PRO A 964 13.37 49.53 -63.80
C PRO A 964 13.64 48.01 -63.79
N PHE A 965 13.04 47.32 -64.77
CA PHE A 965 13.42 46.00 -65.29
C PHE A 965 14.76 46.08 -66.08
N LEU A 966 15.44 45.03 -66.55
CA LEU A 966 15.56 43.56 -66.31
C LEU A 966 16.27 42.99 -67.56
N PHE A 967 17.10 41.93 -67.48
CA PHE A 967 17.03 40.80 -68.43
C PHE A 967 17.87 39.59 -67.98
N LYS A 968 17.49 38.39 -68.47
CA LYS A 968 17.87 37.08 -67.93
C LYS A 968 18.76 36.31 -68.92
N GLY A 969 20.08 36.50 -68.84
CA GLY A 969 21.06 35.85 -69.74
C GLY A 969 21.75 34.58 -69.19
N ILE A 970 21.67 34.32 -67.88
CA ILE A 970 22.36 33.19 -67.22
C ILE A 970 21.39 32.50 -66.26
N GLY A 971 20.79 31.38 -66.70
CA GLY A 971 19.95 30.53 -65.87
C GLY A 971 20.76 29.53 -65.05
N ARG A 972 21.37 29.98 -63.93
CA ARG A 972 21.77 29.05 -62.85
C ARG A 972 20.61 28.92 -61.86
N GLY A 973 20.33 27.68 -61.44
CA GLY A 973 19.37 27.37 -60.39
C GLY A 973 18.32 26.36 -60.85
N PHE A 974 18.48 25.11 -60.39
CA PHE A 974 17.31 24.28 -60.06
C PHE A 974 16.66 24.91 -58.82
N GLY A 975 15.33 24.95 -58.76
CA GLY A 975 14.57 25.52 -57.63
C GLY A 975 14.45 24.54 -56.46
N ASP A 976 13.79 24.99 -55.39
CA ASP A 976 13.47 24.18 -54.21
C ASP A 976 12.56 22.97 -54.55
N ASP A 977 12.58 21.96 -53.67
CA ASP A 977 11.89 20.66 -53.84
C ASP A 977 10.36 20.76 -54.07
N ASP A 978 9.72 21.87 -53.70
CA ASP A 978 8.29 22.13 -53.94
C ASP A 978 7.99 22.55 -55.40
N ASP A 979 8.99 22.96 -56.18
CA ASP A 979 8.81 23.56 -57.52
C ASP A 979 8.87 22.49 -58.63
N TYR A 980 7.83 21.64 -58.69
CA TYR A 980 7.77 20.36 -59.44
C TYR A 980 7.87 20.48 -60.98
N ARG A 981 9.06 20.83 -61.50
CA ARG A 981 9.38 21.00 -62.94
C ARG A 981 10.27 19.89 -63.49
N VAL A 982 9.99 18.63 -63.14
CA VAL A 982 10.80 17.45 -63.52
C VAL A 982 10.65 17.08 -65.01
N TYR A 983 9.60 17.56 -65.69
CA TYR A 983 9.31 17.26 -67.09
C TYR A 983 9.06 18.53 -67.90
N ASP A 984 9.76 18.68 -69.03
CA ASP A 984 9.62 19.81 -69.95
C ASP A 984 8.27 19.83 -70.72
N GLN A 985 7.53 18.71 -70.70
CA GLN A 985 6.25 18.53 -71.39
C GLN A 985 5.26 17.74 -70.51
N PRO A 986 3.95 18.05 -70.56
CA PRO A 986 2.94 17.33 -69.80
C PRO A 986 2.72 15.91 -70.32
N TRP A 987 2.49 14.97 -69.40
CA TRP A 987 2.24 13.56 -69.73
C TRP A 987 0.79 13.34 -70.21
N GLY A 988 0.65 12.83 -71.44
CA GLY A 988 -0.63 12.58 -72.10
C GLY A 988 -1.05 13.71 -73.05
N SER A 989 -1.36 13.36 -74.30
CA SER A 989 -1.59 14.29 -75.41
C SER A 989 -2.97 14.99 -75.42
N SER A 990 -3.71 14.96 -74.31
CA SER A 990 -5.08 15.49 -74.24
C SER A 990 -5.16 17.02 -74.29
N THR A 991 -4.24 17.72 -73.62
CA THR A 991 -4.34 19.18 -73.43
C THR A 991 -3.91 19.99 -74.66
N THR A 992 -2.98 19.49 -75.47
CA THR A 992 -2.50 20.15 -76.70
C THR A 992 -3.37 19.86 -77.94
N VAL A 993 -4.22 18.83 -77.90
CA VAL A 993 -5.15 18.46 -78.99
C VAL A 993 -6.52 19.16 -78.85
N ALA A 994 -6.75 19.90 -77.75
CA ALA A 994 -8.00 20.58 -77.43
C ALA A 994 -8.54 21.58 -78.49
N SER A 995 -7.76 21.91 -79.52
CA SER A 995 -8.15 22.76 -80.65
C SER A 995 -8.80 22.00 -81.83
N GLN A 996 -8.80 20.66 -81.87
CA GLN A 996 -9.31 19.85 -82.99
C GLN A 996 -10.14 18.61 -82.62
N ILE A 997 -10.77 18.57 -81.44
CA ILE A 997 -11.54 17.38 -80.99
C ILE A 997 -12.87 17.17 -81.76
N TYR A 998 -13.39 18.16 -82.52
CA TYR A 998 -14.57 17.93 -83.36
C TYR A 998 -14.66 18.83 -84.62
N LYS A 999 -14.65 18.22 -85.80
CA LYS A 999 -15.19 18.75 -87.07
C LYS A 999 -15.68 17.59 -87.97
N PRO A 1000 -16.97 17.53 -88.37
CA PRO A 1000 -17.45 16.51 -89.30
C PRO A 1000 -17.27 16.95 -90.76
N SER A 1001 -16.61 16.12 -91.59
CA SER A 1001 -16.65 16.24 -93.07
C SER A 1001 -16.37 14.89 -93.75
N LYS A 1002 -16.86 14.70 -94.98
CA LYS A 1002 -16.85 13.43 -95.71
C LYS A 1002 -15.65 13.31 -96.68
N SER A 1003 -14.44 13.26 -96.16
CA SER A 1003 -13.22 12.89 -96.91
C SER A 1003 -12.09 12.54 -95.94
N ALA A 1004 -11.31 11.46 -96.10
CA ALA A 1004 -11.25 10.50 -97.21
C ALA A 1004 -11.19 9.04 -96.71
N LYS A 1005 -11.37 8.10 -97.65
CA LYS A 1005 -10.84 6.74 -97.54
C LYS A 1005 -9.39 6.73 -98.06
N ASP A 1006 -8.83 5.52 -98.14
CA ASP A 1006 -7.52 5.18 -98.71
C ASP A 1006 -6.34 5.50 -97.76
N THR A 1007 -5.34 4.63 -97.57
CA THR A 1007 -5.03 3.38 -98.30
C THR A 1007 -4.53 2.27 -97.36
N LEU A 1008 -4.69 1.02 -97.80
CA LEU A 1008 -4.02 -0.18 -97.30
C LEU A 1008 -2.56 -0.23 -97.84
N GLY A 1009 -1.60 -0.82 -97.11
CA GLY A 1009 -0.32 -1.24 -97.71
C GLY A 1009 0.91 -1.22 -96.78
N ASP A 1010 1.39 -2.42 -96.43
CA ASP A 1010 2.76 -2.89 -96.18
C ASP A 1010 3.91 -1.85 -96.13
N THR A 1011 4.79 -1.86 -95.12
CA THR A 1011 5.88 -2.87 -95.06
C THR A 1011 6.58 -2.90 -93.71
N GLU A 1012 7.11 -4.07 -93.32
CA GLU A 1012 8.03 -4.24 -92.18
C GLU A 1012 9.51 -4.04 -92.57
N ALA A 1013 10.38 -4.10 -91.55
CA ALA A 1013 11.83 -4.28 -91.62
C ALA A 1013 12.70 -3.09 -92.09
N LEU A 1014 13.10 -2.27 -91.11
CA LEU A 1014 14.42 -1.62 -91.15
C LEU A 1014 15.09 -1.67 -89.76
N ILE A 1015 16.37 -2.09 -89.76
CA ILE A 1015 17.32 -2.10 -88.62
C ILE A 1015 17.08 -3.15 -87.52
N THR A 1016 17.44 -4.40 -87.86
CA THR A 1016 17.86 -5.43 -86.88
C THR A 1016 19.38 -5.38 -86.69
N ALA A 1017 19.90 -4.81 -85.59
CA ALA A 1017 21.31 -4.95 -85.13
C ALA A 1017 21.47 -4.35 -83.71
N THR A 1018 21.61 -5.13 -82.62
CA THR A 1018 22.87 -5.71 -82.05
C THR A 1018 24.00 -4.71 -81.78
N LYS A 1019 24.70 -4.69 -80.63
CA LYS A 1019 24.70 -5.53 -79.40
C LYS A 1019 25.53 -4.81 -78.30
N ARG A 1020 25.05 -4.69 -77.04
CA ARG A 1020 25.94 -4.44 -75.88
C ARG A 1020 25.30 -4.72 -74.49
N PHE A 1021 25.40 -5.99 -74.05
CA PHE A 1021 25.44 -6.54 -72.68
C PHE A 1021 24.50 -6.04 -71.55
N GLU A 1022 23.88 -7.04 -70.90
CA GLU A 1022 23.10 -7.08 -69.64
C GLU A 1022 23.99 -6.84 -68.37
N PRO A 1023 23.51 -6.84 -67.09
CA PRO A 1023 22.23 -7.37 -66.52
C PRO A 1023 21.61 -6.43 -65.42
N ASP A 1024 20.69 -6.82 -64.51
CA ASP A 1024 19.95 -8.07 -64.23
C ASP A 1024 18.52 -7.79 -63.65
N ARG A 1025 17.72 -8.86 -63.52
CA ARG A 1025 16.46 -9.06 -62.78
C ARG A 1025 15.91 -7.94 -61.87
N GLY A 1026 14.67 -7.53 -62.18
CA GLY A 1026 13.53 -8.18 -61.50
C GLY A 1026 12.56 -7.30 -60.70
N PHE A 1027 11.39 -7.01 -61.29
CA PHE A 1027 10.12 -6.89 -60.54
C PHE A 1027 8.92 -7.15 -61.45
N LYS A 1028 7.99 -8.03 -61.05
CA LYS A 1028 6.71 -8.23 -61.75
C LYS A 1028 5.71 -8.95 -60.83
N GLY A 1029 4.49 -8.44 -60.73
CA GLY A 1029 3.38 -9.15 -60.08
C GLY A 1029 2.41 -8.27 -59.29
N SER A 1030 1.31 -7.88 -59.93
CA SER A 1030 0.04 -7.70 -59.22
C SER A 1030 -1.10 -8.29 -60.07
N ASP A 1031 -2.19 -8.61 -59.37
CA ASP A 1031 -3.56 -8.81 -59.86
C ASP A 1031 -3.98 -10.09 -60.63
N ARG A 1032 -4.77 -10.90 -59.90
CA ARG A 1032 -6.11 -11.46 -60.29
C ARG A 1032 -6.16 -12.59 -61.34
N THR A 1033 -7.10 -13.56 -61.31
CA THR A 1033 -8.16 -13.98 -60.35
C THR A 1033 -8.72 -15.35 -60.77
N THR A 1034 -8.92 -16.30 -59.84
CA THR A 1034 -9.89 -17.42 -59.98
C THR A 1034 -10.13 -18.15 -58.65
N THR A 1035 -11.29 -18.79 -58.51
CA THR A 1035 -11.55 -19.91 -57.58
C THR A 1035 -11.42 -21.24 -58.35
N ARG A 1036 -11.45 -22.45 -57.76
CA ARG A 1036 -11.80 -22.98 -56.42
C ARG A 1036 -10.72 -24.07 -56.10
N GLU A 1037 -10.75 -25.05 -55.18
CA GLU A 1037 -11.68 -25.60 -54.18
C GLU A 1037 -10.85 -26.41 -53.13
N GLY A 1038 -11.51 -27.10 -52.19
CA GLY A 1038 -10.88 -28.09 -51.29
C GLY A 1038 -10.67 -27.62 -49.84
N PRO A 1039 -10.56 -28.56 -48.87
CA PRO A 1039 -10.61 -28.23 -47.44
C PRO A 1039 -9.27 -27.77 -46.83
N VAL A 1040 -9.39 -26.86 -45.87
CA VAL A 1040 -8.32 -26.18 -45.13
C VAL A 1040 -7.27 -27.12 -44.50
N GLN A 1041 -5.99 -26.82 -44.72
CA GLN A 1041 -4.93 -27.10 -43.76
C GLN A 1041 -4.29 -25.79 -43.29
N PHE A 1042 -4.02 -25.69 -42.00
CA PHE A 1042 -3.37 -24.52 -41.39
C PHE A 1042 -1.85 -24.62 -41.57
N GLN A 1043 -1.22 -23.60 -42.18
CA GLN A 1043 0.19 -23.31 -41.91
C GLN A 1043 0.29 -22.21 -40.86
N GLN A 1044 0.91 -22.57 -39.75
CA GLN A 1044 1.22 -21.69 -38.63
C GLN A 1044 2.53 -20.98 -38.96
N THR A 1045 2.50 -19.66 -39.12
CA THR A 1045 3.72 -18.83 -39.20
C THR A 1045 4.50 -18.97 -37.89
N GLU A 1046 5.79 -19.28 -38.01
CA GLU A 1046 6.70 -19.32 -36.85
C GLU A 1046 7.07 -17.88 -36.45
N GLU A 1047 7.23 -17.65 -35.14
CA GLU A 1047 7.55 -16.34 -34.56
C GLU A 1047 9.07 -16.07 -34.65
N GLU A 1048 9.47 -14.86 -35.01
CA GLU A 1048 10.89 -14.48 -35.12
C GLU A 1048 11.57 -14.40 -33.75
N ASP A 1049 12.81 -14.88 -33.63
CA ASP A 1049 13.66 -14.86 -32.41
C ASP A 1049 14.01 -13.41 -32.01
N PRO A 1050 13.39 -12.84 -30.94
CA PRO A 1050 13.56 -11.41 -30.64
C PRO A 1050 14.92 -11.06 -30.02
N PHE A 1051 15.78 -12.05 -29.76
CA PHE A 1051 17.06 -11.87 -29.08
C PHE A 1051 18.27 -12.38 -29.91
N GLY A 1052 18.05 -12.86 -31.13
CA GLY A 1052 19.11 -13.18 -32.10
C GLY A 1052 20.07 -14.32 -31.72
N LEU A 1053 19.75 -15.10 -30.68
CA LEU A 1053 20.61 -16.16 -30.13
C LEU A 1053 20.86 -17.29 -31.14
N SER A 1054 19.94 -17.47 -32.09
CA SER A 1054 20.06 -18.34 -33.27
C SER A 1054 21.21 -17.97 -34.23
N GLY A 1055 21.70 -16.73 -34.20
CA GLY A 1055 22.89 -16.30 -34.94
C GLY A 1055 24.19 -16.69 -34.22
N PHE A 1056 24.29 -16.32 -32.94
CA PHE A 1056 25.46 -16.58 -32.09
C PHE A 1056 25.80 -18.09 -31.99
N LEU A 1057 24.77 -18.95 -31.94
CA LEU A 1057 24.93 -20.41 -31.96
C LEU A 1057 25.34 -21.01 -33.31
N LYS A 1058 25.35 -20.25 -34.41
CA LYS A 1058 25.90 -20.67 -35.71
C LYS A 1058 27.38 -20.33 -35.86
N GLU A 1059 27.81 -19.14 -35.45
CA GLU A 1059 29.23 -18.76 -35.53
C GLU A 1059 30.10 -19.60 -34.58
N ALA A 1060 29.58 -19.94 -33.39
CA ALA A 1060 30.26 -20.80 -32.42
C ALA A 1060 30.47 -22.28 -32.86
N ARG A 1061 30.16 -22.65 -34.11
CA ARG A 1061 30.28 -24.03 -34.63
C ARG A 1061 31.40 -24.27 -35.64
N HIS A 1062 32.14 -23.25 -36.07
CA HIS A 1062 33.29 -23.43 -36.99
C HIS A 1062 34.64 -23.23 -36.30
N GLY A 1063 35.01 -24.17 -35.43
CA GLY A 1063 36.37 -24.31 -34.90
C GLY A 1063 37.17 -25.36 -35.66
N VAL A 1064 38.29 -24.97 -36.28
CA VAL A 1064 39.34 -25.88 -36.77
C VAL A 1064 40.64 -25.50 -36.06
N ALA A 1065 41.39 -26.49 -35.58
CA ALA A 1065 42.48 -26.28 -34.63
C ALA A 1065 43.81 -25.85 -35.31
N PRO A 1066 44.59 -24.96 -34.68
CA PRO A 1066 45.96 -24.64 -35.11
C PRO A 1066 47.00 -25.53 -34.42
N THR A 1067 48.04 -25.95 -35.17
CA THR A 1067 49.20 -26.68 -34.64
C THR A 1067 50.45 -25.80 -34.61
N THR A 1068 50.97 -25.56 -33.41
CA THR A 1068 52.40 -25.38 -33.04
C THR A 1068 53.42 -24.85 -34.07
N THR A 1069 54.02 -23.68 -33.81
CA THR A 1069 55.50 -23.52 -33.78
C THR A 1069 55.96 -22.26 -32.99
N THR A 1070 56.68 -22.51 -31.90
CA THR A 1070 57.88 -21.81 -31.37
C THR A 1070 58.20 -20.32 -31.61
N SER A 1071 58.44 -19.64 -30.47
CA SER A 1071 59.65 -18.85 -30.10
C SER A 1071 59.87 -17.36 -30.49
N SER A 1072 60.01 -16.56 -29.41
CA SER A 1072 61.12 -15.62 -29.09
C SER A 1072 61.25 -14.21 -29.72
N SER A 1073 60.79 -13.22 -28.94
CA SER A 1073 61.56 -12.06 -28.42
C SER A 1073 62.33 -11.08 -29.34
N SER A 1074 61.92 -9.81 -29.32
CA SER A 1074 62.73 -8.62 -28.95
C SER A 1074 61.82 -7.38 -28.94
N LYS A 1075 61.93 -6.27 -28.18
CA LYS A 1075 62.86 -5.59 -27.23
C LYS A 1075 63.17 -4.17 -27.77
N ARG A 1076 62.80 -3.13 -27.00
CA ARG A 1076 63.19 -1.69 -27.13
C ARG A 1076 62.61 -0.95 -28.36
N SER A 1077 62.07 0.28 -28.28
CA SER A 1077 62.47 1.55 -27.62
C SER A 1077 63.57 2.31 -28.40
N THR A 1078 63.68 3.65 -28.38
CA THR A 1078 63.39 4.61 -27.28
C THR A 1078 63.34 6.08 -27.78
N GLN A 1079 62.96 7.02 -26.89
CA GLN A 1079 63.25 8.49 -26.85
C GLN A 1079 62.46 9.41 -27.81
N ASP A 1080 62.19 10.70 -27.52
CA ASP A 1080 62.07 11.57 -26.30
C ASP A 1080 61.42 12.92 -26.80
N GLU A 1081 61.08 14.00 -26.07
CA GLU A 1081 61.21 14.52 -24.68
C GLU A 1081 59.78 14.81 -24.08
N ARG A 1082 59.46 15.36 -22.90
CA ARG A 1082 60.06 16.33 -21.93
C ARG A 1082 60.07 17.81 -22.40
N GLU A 1083 59.89 18.89 -21.61
CA GLU A 1083 59.13 19.18 -20.36
C GLU A 1083 58.43 20.57 -20.51
N GLY A 1084 57.45 21.03 -19.73
CA GLY A 1084 56.72 20.42 -18.60
C GLY A 1084 55.79 21.34 -17.76
N HIS A 1085 55.78 22.67 -17.95
CA HIS A 1085 55.01 23.60 -17.08
C HIS A 1085 53.47 23.56 -17.27
N GLY A 1086 52.73 23.65 -16.16
CA GLY A 1086 51.25 23.61 -16.13
C GLY A 1086 50.58 24.92 -15.71
N GLY A 1087 49.25 25.02 -15.92
CA GLY A 1087 48.47 26.22 -15.59
C GLY A 1087 46.93 26.03 -15.65
N ASP A 1088 46.31 26.03 -14.47
CA ASP A 1088 44.93 26.37 -14.11
C ASP A 1088 43.66 25.68 -14.69
N LYS A 1089 42.91 25.11 -13.75
CA LYS A 1089 41.44 25.18 -13.53
C LYS A 1089 40.55 25.73 -14.67
N ARG A 1090 39.55 24.92 -15.12
CA ARG A 1090 38.15 25.03 -14.63
C ARG A 1090 37.14 24.02 -15.21
N ARG A 1091 36.35 23.46 -14.28
CA ARG A 1091 34.93 23.03 -14.36
C ARG A 1091 34.18 23.04 -15.71
N LYS A 1092 33.49 21.91 -15.94
CA LYS A 1092 32.22 21.71 -16.69
C LYS A 1092 32.35 21.82 -18.23
N ARG A 1093 31.56 21.08 -19.00
CA ARG A 1093 30.32 20.35 -18.64
C ARG A 1093 30.28 18.94 -19.24
#